data_AF-A0A9P4X5G0-F1
#
_entry.id   AF-A0A9P4X5G0-F1
#
_cell.length_a   1.000
_cell.length_b   1.000
_cell.length_c   1.000
_cell.angle_alpha   90.00
_cell.angle_beta   90.00
_cell.angle_gamma   90.00
#
_symmetry.space_group_name_H-M   'P 1'
#
loop_
_entity.id
_entity.type
_entity.pdbx_description
1 polymer ?
#
loop_
_entity_poly.entity_id
_entity_poly.type
_entity_poly.pdbx_seq_one_letter_code
_entity_poly.pdbx_strand_id
1 'polypeptide(L)'
;MVAQSLLVSTLLLSIAGAVQETVDVGYSVYKGQALPNGVSQWLGIRYAAPPLGELRFAPPQDPLRTEGIQDATQHGKYCLATGGTPTAKSTSEDCLFLDVQAPTRATARSKLPVFLYIQGGGFNLNSNPNTNASGLIINSGYDIVVVSLNYRVGPYGFMTDSNKILPNNGLRDQRKVLEWVRKYISRFGGDPNHVTLGGSSAGAASVTYHLTANNGINRGLFNAAIAESPSFATTLTVAQSQYMYTQFATRVGCVGKDNLACMRNKTAVELQTQNFNIPLPGAANPPNYMWLPVLDQEFVQDFTYRVFSKGKFIKVPTIYGDDTNGGTKFAPKDTATLQQSNSYVLDQYPVLTLEMLGQINEMYPNPNTSCPAVGCYWRHASNVYQEARYMCPGMYISSVVNRAGKDSWVYRWNVEDPDQVASGLGVPHTVELNALWGANYVDGAPASYQDGQINAAASPTMQHYWLNFIKYYNPNGKYSYPTSKYPQWKAWSDRAQSRLTFQTGGKAEMIPVDSGLKQRCDFWTNNDSFEMSKSYLLWVGGSEVAGTGDLIPVENPARMNIFAECHSASPKDVDDTVQLAHNVFKSGAWSKAPRHTRADVLDKAAELLTSNLATLIPLEVEQTGRAIREMQAQVPSLVRWFRYYAAVLRTEERPVLPTMGKLHNWLDRVPLGVVVQITPFNHPLLIAVKKLAPALAAGNSVILKPSELTPLSSLLLGLILKAAGLPDGVFNVLPGLGATTGRALVSHPLVRKVDITGGTVAGRAIGSIVGNNLARFTAELGGKAPLIIFDKANIDLAVNGVAFGSFIASGQTCVAATRIIVHKSILATVEERLAHKAESIGRRMGSPTNPKSSMGPLISSRQLGNVVKLVDDAVTNGAKIVCGGKRMSGKSELDGTNFDEGYFFPPTILASGPACDITKTNIWREEAFGPVILLVGFESEQEALDLANDSEFGLGAALWTDDLSQAFRVSEQIESGIVWVNTHHRNDPSSPWGGASSASGVGSENGVEAYYAYTTTKSIIVNYASSDEAVADDWFREDGVQVRYG
;
A
#
# COMPACT_ATOMS: atom_id res chain seq x y z
N MET A 1 11.50 -91.08 42.26
CA MET A 1 10.25 -91.44 41.57
C MET A 1 9.39 -90.19 41.42
N VAL A 2 9.12 -89.82 40.16
CA VAL A 2 7.87 -89.23 39.61
C VAL A 2 7.32 -87.91 40.17
N ALA A 3 7.50 -86.87 39.34
CA ALA A 3 6.56 -85.81 38.88
C ALA A 3 5.77 -84.91 39.86
N GLN A 4 5.89 -83.59 39.69
CA GLN A 4 4.95 -82.79 38.87
C GLN A 4 5.38 -81.31 38.79
N SER A 5 5.40 -80.79 37.56
CA SER A 5 5.63 -79.40 37.21
C SER A 5 4.35 -78.57 37.35
N LEU A 6 4.45 -77.36 37.90
CA LEU A 6 3.40 -76.34 37.80
C LEU A 6 4.07 -75.00 37.43
N LEU A 7 4.04 -74.70 36.13
CA LEU A 7 4.25 -73.37 35.57
C LEU A 7 2.96 -72.57 35.76
N VAL A 8 3.01 -71.49 36.53
CA VAL A 8 1.96 -70.46 36.55
C VAL A 8 2.36 -69.39 35.54
N SER A 9 1.81 -69.49 34.32
CA SER A 9 1.84 -68.42 33.33
C SER A 9 0.77 -67.39 33.68
N THR A 10 1.19 -66.21 34.13
CA THR A 10 0.33 -65.03 34.23
C THR A 10 -0.04 -64.54 32.82
N LEU A 11 -1.23 -64.90 32.35
CA LEU A 11 -1.89 -64.23 31.23
C LEU A 11 -2.40 -62.86 31.70
N LEU A 12 -1.60 -61.82 31.53
CA LEU A 12 -2.10 -60.45 31.43
C LEU A 12 -2.56 -60.23 29.98
N LEU A 13 -3.79 -60.67 29.69
CA LEU A 13 -4.52 -60.25 28.50
C LEU A 13 -4.82 -58.74 28.66
N SER A 14 -3.95 -57.90 28.12
CA SER A 14 -4.27 -56.51 27.85
C SER A 14 -5.36 -56.49 26.77
N ILE A 15 -6.62 -56.36 27.19
CA ILE A 15 -7.73 -56.07 26.29
C ILE A 15 -7.53 -54.62 25.81
N ALA A 16 -6.70 -54.45 24.79
CA ALA A 16 -6.63 -53.21 24.04
C ALA A 16 -7.89 -53.14 23.17
N GLY A 17 -8.94 -52.52 23.71
CA GLY A 17 -10.16 -52.24 22.95
C GLY A 17 -9.82 -51.37 21.74
N ALA A 18 -10.22 -51.81 20.55
CA ALA A 18 -10.29 -50.97 19.36
C ALA A 18 -11.04 -49.66 19.66
N VAL A 19 -10.83 -48.59 18.89
CA VAL A 19 -11.66 -47.38 18.96
C VAL A 19 -13.11 -47.84 18.87
N GLN A 20 -13.88 -47.58 19.93
CA GLN A 20 -15.30 -47.91 19.93
C GLN A 20 -15.98 -47.07 18.85
N GLU A 21 -16.95 -47.65 18.13
CA GLU A 21 -17.76 -46.90 17.16
C GLU A 21 -18.38 -45.64 17.81
N THR A 22 -18.57 -45.67 19.13
CA THR A 22 -18.96 -44.53 19.95
C THR A 22 -17.73 -43.84 20.57
N VAL A 23 -17.48 -42.58 20.22
CA VAL A 23 -16.33 -41.78 20.67
C VAL A 23 -16.78 -40.53 21.42
N ASP A 24 -16.27 -40.34 22.65
CA ASP A 24 -16.49 -39.14 23.47
C ASP A 24 -15.38 -38.10 23.25
N VAL A 25 -15.77 -36.91 22.78
CA VAL A 25 -14.88 -35.76 22.55
C VAL A 25 -15.05 -34.66 23.61
N GLY A 26 -15.64 -35.00 24.76
CA GLY A 26 -15.75 -34.16 25.96
C GLY A 26 -16.95 -33.22 25.97
N TYR A 27 -17.37 -32.69 24.82
CA TYR A 27 -18.59 -31.88 24.70
C TYR A 27 -19.76 -32.65 24.07
N SER A 28 -19.49 -33.79 23.43
CA SER A 28 -20.47 -34.62 22.73
C SER A 28 -19.93 -36.04 22.56
N VAL A 29 -20.84 -37.00 22.35
CA VAL A 29 -20.52 -38.40 22.09
C VAL A 29 -21.03 -38.74 20.69
N TYR A 30 -20.16 -39.23 19.81
CA TYR A 30 -20.49 -39.51 18.42
C TYR A 30 -20.43 -41.00 18.11
N LYS A 31 -21.44 -41.54 17.43
CA LYS A 31 -21.46 -42.92 16.92
C LYS A 31 -21.19 -42.94 15.42
N GLY A 32 -20.02 -43.47 15.04
CA GLY A 32 -19.64 -43.73 13.67
C GLY A 32 -20.02 -45.15 13.21
N GLN A 33 -19.36 -45.61 12.15
CA GLN A 33 -19.59 -46.92 11.55
C GLN A 33 -18.26 -47.57 11.11
N ALA A 34 -18.08 -48.86 11.41
CA ALA A 34 -17.04 -49.67 10.79
C ALA A 34 -17.49 -50.19 9.41
N LEU A 35 -16.64 -50.03 8.40
CA LEU A 35 -16.88 -50.50 7.04
C LEU A 35 -16.24 -51.88 6.81
N PRO A 36 -16.76 -52.69 5.87
CA PRO A 36 -16.19 -54.00 5.54
C PRO A 36 -14.75 -53.96 5.02
N ASN A 37 -14.29 -52.80 4.53
CA ASN A 37 -12.95 -52.59 3.99
C ASN A 37 -11.89 -52.31 5.06
N GLY A 38 -12.22 -52.45 6.35
CA GLY A 38 -11.28 -52.25 7.46
C GLY A 38 -11.11 -50.80 7.91
N VAL A 39 -11.89 -49.85 7.36
CA VAL A 39 -11.90 -48.44 7.76
C VAL A 39 -13.13 -48.14 8.63
N SER A 40 -12.96 -47.41 9.71
CA SER A 40 -14.05 -46.83 10.50
C SER A 40 -14.16 -45.35 10.20
N GLN A 41 -15.40 -44.85 10.12
CA GLN A 41 -15.69 -43.47 9.77
C GLN A 41 -16.65 -42.83 10.77
N TRP A 42 -16.37 -41.57 11.07
CA TRP A 42 -17.24 -40.66 11.83
C TRP A 42 -17.44 -39.43 10.96
N LEU A 43 -18.56 -39.41 10.26
CA LEU A 43 -18.96 -38.40 9.30
C LEU A 43 -19.89 -37.41 10.02
N GLY A 44 -19.68 -36.10 9.88
CA GLY A 44 -20.57 -35.09 10.47
C GLY A 44 -20.28 -34.74 11.94
N ILE A 45 -19.04 -34.79 12.39
CA ILE A 45 -18.66 -34.32 13.74
C ILE A 45 -18.68 -32.79 13.77
N ARG A 46 -19.46 -32.19 14.67
CA ARG A 46 -19.53 -30.73 14.82
C ARG A 46 -18.29 -30.21 15.54
N TYR A 47 -17.50 -29.33 14.91
CA TYR A 47 -16.30 -28.76 15.54
C TYR A 47 -16.48 -27.33 16.06
N ALA A 48 -17.57 -26.66 15.69
CA ALA A 48 -17.91 -25.31 16.12
C ALA A 48 -19.42 -25.13 16.31
N ALA A 49 -19.82 -24.12 17.07
CA ALA A 49 -21.24 -23.76 17.21
C ALA A 49 -21.87 -23.42 15.85
N PRO A 50 -23.17 -23.71 15.64
CA PRO A 50 -23.87 -23.30 14.42
C PRO A 50 -23.70 -21.79 14.16
N PRO A 51 -23.22 -21.35 12.98
CA PRO A 51 -23.00 -19.94 12.68
C PRO A 51 -24.30 -19.24 12.26
N LEU A 52 -25.34 -19.38 13.09
CA LEU A 52 -26.69 -18.85 12.89
C LEU A 52 -26.95 -17.65 13.80
N GLY A 53 -27.96 -16.84 13.46
CA GLY A 53 -28.37 -15.68 14.26
C GLY A 53 -27.22 -14.71 14.48
N GLU A 54 -26.89 -14.41 15.75
CA GLU A 54 -25.77 -13.53 16.10
C GLU A 54 -24.39 -14.07 15.70
N LEU A 55 -24.26 -15.39 15.53
CA LEU A 55 -23.01 -16.00 15.05
C LEU A 55 -22.87 -15.95 13.52
N ARG A 56 -23.91 -15.51 12.80
CA ARG A 56 -23.81 -15.26 11.37
C ARG A 56 -22.84 -14.11 11.13
N PHE A 57 -21.87 -14.36 10.23
CA PHE A 57 -20.72 -13.49 9.94
C PHE A 57 -19.77 -13.24 11.14
N ALA A 58 -19.88 -14.00 12.22
CA ALA A 58 -18.97 -13.90 13.36
C ALA A 58 -17.86 -14.97 13.30
N PRO A 59 -16.73 -14.78 14.00
CA PRO A 59 -15.73 -15.84 14.19
C PRO A 59 -16.33 -17.10 14.83
N PRO A 60 -15.83 -18.30 14.48
CA PRO A 60 -16.35 -19.56 15.01
C PRO A 60 -16.17 -19.65 16.54
N GLN A 61 -17.19 -20.20 17.21
CA GLN A 61 -17.19 -20.45 18.65
C GLN A 61 -17.10 -21.94 18.96
N ASP A 62 -16.73 -22.29 20.19
CA ASP A 62 -16.72 -23.69 20.65
C ASP A 62 -18.10 -24.35 20.45
N PRO A 63 -18.13 -25.65 20.09
CA PRO A 63 -19.38 -26.36 19.89
C PRO A 63 -20.17 -26.44 21.20
N LEU A 64 -21.49 -26.35 21.10
CA LEU A 64 -22.39 -26.51 22.23
C LEU A 64 -22.30 -27.95 22.77
N ARG A 65 -22.43 -28.09 24.10
CA ARG A 65 -22.53 -29.40 24.73
C ARG A 65 -23.86 -30.05 24.36
N THR A 66 -23.82 -31.31 23.94
CA THR A 66 -25.05 -32.08 23.62
C THR A 66 -25.23 -33.23 24.61
N GLU A 67 -26.47 -33.51 24.97
CA GLU A 67 -26.83 -34.71 25.73
C GLU A 67 -27.12 -35.87 24.78
N GLY A 68 -26.72 -37.09 25.15
CA GLY A 68 -26.93 -38.30 24.36
C GLY A 68 -25.92 -38.51 23.21
N ILE A 69 -26.06 -39.65 22.53
CA ILE A 69 -25.20 -40.08 21.42
C ILE A 69 -25.68 -39.43 20.12
N GLN A 70 -24.79 -38.71 19.45
CA GLN A 70 -25.00 -38.10 18.15
C GLN A 70 -24.66 -39.09 17.03
N ASP A 71 -25.48 -39.14 15.98
CA ASP A 71 -25.20 -39.94 14.80
C ASP A 71 -24.08 -39.28 13.98
N ALA A 72 -23.00 -40.02 13.73
CA ALA A 72 -21.90 -39.64 12.87
C ALA A 72 -21.66 -40.70 11.77
N THR A 73 -22.73 -41.35 11.30
CA THR A 73 -22.66 -42.30 10.18
C THR A 73 -22.88 -41.64 8.81
N GLN A 74 -23.26 -40.35 8.79
CA GLN A 74 -23.55 -39.58 7.57
C GLN A 74 -22.86 -38.22 7.62
N HIS A 75 -22.42 -37.72 6.46
CA HIS A 75 -21.80 -36.40 6.38
C HIS A 75 -22.73 -35.30 6.90
N GLY A 76 -22.14 -34.33 7.62
CA GLY A 76 -22.84 -33.12 8.00
C GLY A 76 -23.22 -32.29 6.76
N LYS A 77 -24.19 -31.38 6.91
CA LYS A 77 -24.60 -30.49 5.81
C LYS A 77 -23.42 -29.61 5.37
N TYR A 78 -23.33 -29.34 4.07
CA TYR A 78 -22.23 -28.53 3.51
C TYR A 78 -22.59 -27.04 3.55
N CYS A 79 -21.55 -26.21 3.62
CA CYS A 79 -21.74 -24.76 3.63
C CYS A 79 -22.28 -24.24 2.29
N LEU A 80 -23.11 -23.19 2.38
CA LEU A 80 -23.73 -22.56 1.20
C LEU A 80 -22.67 -21.94 0.28
N ALA A 81 -22.63 -22.42 -0.96
CA ALA A 81 -21.77 -21.89 -2.01
C ALA A 81 -22.33 -20.59 -2.62
N THR A 82 -21.48 -19.73 -3.18
CA THR A 82 -21.88 -18.58 -4.00
C THR A 82 -22.76 -19.02 -5.17
N GLY A 83 -23.92 -18.37 -5.33
CA GLY A 83 -24.95 -18.75 -6.30
C GLY A 83 -25.70 -20.04 -5.99
N GLY A 84 -25.40 -20.75 -4.88
CA GLY A 84 -26.04 -22.02 -4.53
C GLY A 84 -27.41 -21.86 -3.88
N THR A 85 -28.36 -22.73 -4.20
CA THR A 85 -29.68 -22.72 -3.54
C THR A 85 -29.59 -23.44 -2.18
N PRO A 86 -30.08 -22.83 -1.07
CA PRO A 86 -30.20 -23.55 0.20
C PRO A 86 -31.17 -24.72 0.05
N THR A 87 -30.71 -25.95 0.30
CA THR A 87 -31.59 -27.12 0.31
C THR A 87 -31.55 -27.77 1.68
N ALA A 88 -32.71 -28.00 2.29
CA ALA A 88 -32.78 -28.54 3.65
C ALA A 88 -32.10 -29.92 3.81
N LYS A 89 -31.84 -30.62 2.70
CA LYS A 89 -31.25 -31.97 2.65
C LYS A 89 -29.72 -31.99 2.59
N SER A 90 -29.06 -31.08 1.87
CA SER A 90 -27.60 -31.18 1.63
C SER A 90 -26.80 -29.93 2.00
N THR A 91 -27.40 -28.74 2.00
CA THR A 91 -26.68 -27.49 2.26
C THR A 91 -27.33 -26.66 3.35
N SER A 92 -26.52 -26.01 4.19
CA SER A 92 -27.03 -25.15 5.25
C SER A 92 -26.00 -24.11 5.67
N GLU A 93 -26.45 -23.06 6.36
CA GLU A 93 -25.56 -22.22 7.16
C GLU A 93 -25.04 -22.99 8.38
N ASP A 94 -25.83 -23.91 8.93
CA ASP A 94 -25.37 -24.84 9.96
C ASP A 94 -24.57 -25.97 9.31
N CYS A 95 -23.29 -25.69 9.04
CA CYS A 95 -22.43 -26.53 8.21
C CYS A 95 -21.03 -26.79 8.78
N LEU A 96 -20.73 -26.35 10.01
CA LEU A 96 -19.39 -26.45 10.60
C LEU A 96 -19.13 -27.86 11.17
N PHE A 97 -18.97 -28.81 10.24
CA PHE A 97 -18.71 -30.22 10.51
C PHE A 97 -17.38 -30.68 9.90
N LEU A 98 -16.76 -31.67 10.54
CA LEU A 98 -15.60 -32.40 10.06
C LEU A 98 -15.90 -33.89 10.02
N ASP A 99 -15.11 -34.63 9.25
CA ASP A 99 -15.16 -36.07 9.18
C ASP A 99 -13.81 -36.65 9.61
N VAL A 100 -13.85 -37.77 10.33
CA VAL A 100 -12.66 -38.55 10.71
C VAL A 100 -12.78 -39.95 10.13
N GLN A 101 -11.76 -40.40 9.42
CA GLN A 101 -11.66 -41.75 8.89
C GLN A 101 -10.34 -42.38 9.39
N ALA A 102 -10.45 -43.57 9.98
CA ALA A 102 -9.32 -44.24 10.64
C ALA A 102 -9.39 -45.76 10.45
N PRO A 103 -8.28 -46.50 10.61
CA PRO A 103 -8.29 -47.94 10.69
C PRO A 103 -9.22 -48.46 11.78
N THR A 104 -10.04 -49.47 11.48
CA THR A 104 -10.98 -50.06 12.46
C THR A 104 -10.26 -50.65 13.67
N ARG A 105 -9.00 -51.06 13.51
CA ARG A 105 -8.16 -51.59 14.60
C ARG A 105 -7.37 -50.52 15.36
N ALA A 106 -7.46 -49.24 14.96
CA ALA A 106 -6.82 -48.17 15.71
C ALA A 106 -7.40 -48.13 17.14
N THR A 107 -6.61 -47.61 18.09
CA THR A 107 -7.01 -47.38 19.48
C THR A 107 -6.61 -45.95 19.84
N ALA A 108 -7.12 -45.41 20.95
CA ALA A 108 -6.72 -44.08 21.40
C ALA A 108 -5.20 -43.95 21.72
N ARG A 109 -4.48 -45.07 21.78
CA ARG A 109 -3.03 -45.15 22.01
C ARG A 109 -2.22 -45.40 20.73
N SER A 110 -2.85 -45.60 19.57
CA SER A 110 -2.15 -45.98 18.32
C SER A 110 -1.19 -44.92 17.80
N LYS A 111 -1.47 -43.62 18.01
CA LYS A 111 -0.61 -42.49 17.61
C LYS A 111 -0.24 -42.53 16.11
N LEU A 112 -1.24 -42.73 15.25
CA LEU A 112 -1.05 -42.76 13.80
C LEU A 112 -0.84 -41.34 13.24
N PRO A 113 0.06 -41.14 12.26
CA PRO A 113 0.14 -39.91 11.47
C PRO A 113 -1.23 -39.41 11.00
N VAL A 114 -1.46 -38.10 11.13
CA VAL A 114 -2.72 -37.46 10.76
C VAL A 114 -2.55 -36.66 9.48
N PHE A 115 -3.41 -36.89 8.49
CA PHE A 115 -3.55 -36.06 7.31
C PHE A 115 -4.84 -35.24 7.40
N LEU A 116 -4.71 -33.93 7.61
CA LEU A 116 -5.85 -33.01 7.59
C LEU A 116 -5.92 -32.37 6.21
N TYR A 117 -6.98 -32.65 5.47
CA TYR A 117 -7.16 -32.18 4.10
C TYR A 117 -8.21 -31.07 3.99
N ILE A 118 -7.80 -29.92 3.46
CA ILE A 118 -8.67 -28.79 3.13
C ILE A 118 -8.99 -28.82 1.63
N GLN A 119 -10.27 -28.96 1.32
CA GLN A 119 -10.78 -28.97 -0.05
C GLN A 119 -10.71 -27.59 -0.74
N GLY A 120 -10.70 -27.61 -2.07
CA GLY A 120 -10.75 -26.44 -2.94
C GLY A 120 -12.13 -25.81 -3.09
N GLY A 121 -12.29 -25.03 -4.17
CA GLY A 121 -13.56 -24.35 -4.51
C GLY A 121 -13.48 -22.81 -4.54
N GLY A 122 -12.27 -22.26 -4.68
CA GLY A 122 -12.07 -20.82 -4.88
C GLY A 122 -12.53 -19.94 -3.73
N PHE A 123 -12.70 -20.49 -2.51
CA PHE A 123 -13.33 -19.83 -1.36
C PHE A 123 -14.80 -19.45 -1.55
N ASN A 124 -15.41 -19.86 -2.66
CA ASN A 124 -16.81 -19.56 -3.03
C ASN A 124 -17.69 -20.81 -2.94
N LEU A 125 -17.09 -22.01 -2.95
CA LEU A 125 -17.75 -23.28 -2.72
C LEU A 125 -16.78 -24.25 -2.02
N ASN A 126 -17.30 -25.39 -1.56
CA ASN A 126 -16.53 -26.52 -1.07
C ASN A 126 -16.56 -27.60 -2.17
N SER A 127 -15.43 -27.87 -2.83
CA SER A 127 -15.40 -28.66 -4.08
C SER A 127 -15.57 -30.17 -3.91
N ASN A 128 -15.24 -30.72 -2.74
CA ASN A 128 -15.46 -32.12 -2.39
C ASN A 128 -15.71 -32.26 -0.89
N PRO A 129 -16.93 -31.94 -0.42
CA PRO A 129 -17.21 -31.97 1.00
C PRO A 129 -17.41 -33.37 1.58
N ASN A 130 -17.46 -34.41 0.73
CA ASN A 130 -17.63 -35.82 1.10
C ASN A 130 -16.41 -36.65 0.72
N THR A 131 -15.25 -36.28 1.25
CA THR A 131 -14.02 -36.98 0.91
C THR A 131 -14.05 -38.41 1.44
N ASN A 132 -13.95 -39.41 0.56
CA ASN A 132 -13.77 -40.82 0.95
C ASN A 132 -12.26 -41.13 1.00
N ALA A 133 -11.73 -41.28 2.21
CA ALA A 133 -10.31 -41.51 2.45
C ALA A 133 -9.93 -43.00 2.49
N SER A 134 -10.88 -43.91 2.25
CA SER A 134 -10.65 -45.35 2.35
C SER A 134 -9.49 -45.83 1.49
N GLY A 135 -9.41 -45.37 0.23
CA GLY A 135 -8.32 -45.76 -0.68
C GLY A 135 -6.94 -45.38 -0.16
N LEU A 136 -6.79 -44.16 0.38
CA LEU A 136 -5.53 -43.69 0.95
C LEU A 136 -5.16 -44.44 2.24
N ILE A 137 -6.13 -44.69 3.13
CA ILE A 137 -5.91 -45.44 4.39
C ILE A 137 -5.53 -46.90 4.10
N ILE A 138 -6.23 -47.57 3.18
CA ILE A 138 -5.94 -48.95 2.79
C ILE A 138 -4.55 -49.05 2.17
N ASN A 139 -4.21 -48.15 1.23
CA ASN A 139 -2.89 -48.17 0.59
C ASN A 139 -1.76 -47.74 1.55
N SER A 140 -2.08 -47.04 2.64
CA SER A 140 -1.13 -46.80 3.72
C SER A 140 -0.76 -48.06 4.51
N GLY A 141 -1.47 -49.17 4.33
CA GLY A 141 -1.36 -50.35 5.20
C GLY A 141 -2.09 -50.16 6.53
N TYR A 142 -3.12 -49.30 6.58
CA TYR A 142 -3.87 -48.94 7.78
C TYR A 142 -3.05 -48.21 8.86
N ASP A 143 -2.18 -47.28 8.42
CA ASP A 143 -1.19 -46.60 9.28
C ASP A 143 -1.42 -45.09 9.44
N ILE A 144 -2.52 -44.54 8.93
CA ILE A 144 -2.80 -43.09 9.01
C ILE A 144 -4.26 -42.83 9.45
N VAL A 145 -4.51 -41.63 9.94
CA VAL A 145 -5.86 -41.08 10.16
C VAL A 145 -6.06 -39.89 9.23
N VAL A 146 -7.22 -39.80 8.59
CA VAL A 146 -7.56 -38.70 7.68
C VAL A 146 -8.69 -37.87 8.28
N VAL A 147 -8.55 -36.55 8.22
CA VAL A 147 -9.55 -35.57 8.64
C VAL A 147 -9.90 -34.67 7.45
N SER A 148 -11.18 -34.57 7.12
CA SER A 148 -11.72 -33.60 6.15
C SER A 148 -12.73 -32.68 6.83
N LEU A 149 -13.02 -31.52 6.22
CA LEU A 149 -13.84 -30.49 6.85
C LEU A 149 -14.68 -29.70 5.85
N ASN A 150 -15.83 -29.23 6.36
CA ASN A 150 -16.57 -28.10 5.81
C ASN A 150 -16.14 -26.81 6.53
N TYR A 151 -16.08 -25.72 5.78
CA TYR A 151 -15.84 -24.37 6.31
C TYR A 151 -16.69 -23.36 5.54
N ARG A 152 -16.98 -22.20 6.15
CA ARG A 152 -17.77 -21.16 5.48
C ARG A 152 -17.01 -20.58 4.29
N VAL A 153 -17.75 -20.41 3.19
CA VAL A 153 -17.30 -19.87 1.91
C VAL A 153 -18.18 -18.70 1.50
N GLY A 154 -17.82 -18.01 0.42
CA GLY A 154 -18.57 -16.87 -0.09
C GLY A 154 -18.68 -15.73 0.93
N PRO A 155 -19.81 -15.02 0.99
CA PRO A 155 -20.00 -13.92 1.92
C PRO A 155 -20.03 -14.38 3.38
N TYR A 156 -20.37 -15.63 3.66
CA TYR A 156 -20.37 -16.17 5.03
C TYR A 156 -18.97 -16.34 5.61
N GLY A 157 -17.99 -16.63 4.74
CA GLY A 157 -16.60 -16.85 5.13
C GLY A 157 -15.70 -15.63 4.97
N PHE A 158 -15.96 -14.75 4.00
CA PHE A 158 -14.96 -13.78 3.53
C PHE A 158 -15.45 -12.33 3.39
N MET A 159 -16.70 -12.03 3.79
CA MET A 159 -17.19 -10.64 3.83
C MET A 159 -16.64 -9.88 5.04
N THR A 160 -16.42 -8.57 4.90
CA THR A 160 -16.16 -7.63 6.00
C THR A 160 -16.77 -6.27 5.72
N ASP A 161 -17.16 -5.55 6.77
CA ASP A 161 -17.65 -4.16 6.71
C ASP A 161 -16.63 -3.17 7.28
N SER A 162 -15.38 -3.60 7.43
CA SER A 162 -14.27 -2.86 8.04
C SER A 162 -14.41 -2.55 9.54
N ASN A 163 -15.48 -3.00 10.22
CA ASN A 163 -15.73 -2.66 11.61
C ASN A 163 -16.36 -3.80 12.42
N LYS A 164 -17.64 -4.13 12.16
CA LYS A 164 -18.41 -5.09 12.96
C LYS A 164 -18.20 -6.56 12.52
N ILE A 165 -17.87 -6.79 11.25
CA ILE A 165 -17.61 -8.11 10.70
C ILE A 165 -16.10 -8.31 10.57
N LEU A 166 -15.55 -9.15 11.44
CA LEU A 166 -14.17 -9.57 11.30
C LEU A 166 -13.99 -10.39 10.01
N PRO A 167 -12.98 -10.06 9.19
CA PRO A 167 -12.72 -10.76 7.93
C PRO A 167 -12.21 -12.20 8.15
N ASN A 168 -12.17 -12.96 7.05
CA ASN A 168 -11.51 -14.27 6.94
C ASN A 168 -12.08 -15.36 7.88
N ASN A 169 -13.37 -15.30 8.20
CA ASN A 169 -14.07 -16.31 9.00
C ASN A 169 -13.92 -17.73 8.46
N GLY A 170 -13.86 -17.92 7.13
CA GLY A 170 -13.59 -19.24 6.53
C GLY A 170 -12.22 -19.82 6.90
N LEU A 171 -11.17 -19.00 6.98
CA LEU A 171 -9.85 -19.42 7.47
C LEU A 171 -9.84 -19.67 8.99
N ARG A 172 -10.66 -18.92 9.73
CA ARG A 172 -10.84 -19.12 11.18
C ARG A 172 -11.57 -20.43 11.48
N ASP A 173 -12.54 -20.81 10.65
CA ASP A 173 -13.23 -22.11 10.72
C ASP A 173 -12.21 -23.25 10.55
N GLN A 174 -11.32 -23.15 9.55
CA GLN A 174 -10.24 -24.12 9.34
C GLN A 174 -9.23 -24.15 10.51
N ARG A 175 -8.89 -22.99 11.09
CA ARG A 175 -8.05 -22.91 12.30
C ARG A 175 -8.71 -23.65 13.47
N LYS A 176 -10.03 -23.52 13.62
CA LYS A 176 -10.79 -24.20 14.66
C LYS A 176 -10.73 -25.72 14.52
N VAL A 177 -10.73 -26.24 13.29
CA VAL A 177 -10.52 -27.67 13.03
C VAL A 177 -9.11 -28.12 13.40
N LEU A 178 -8.08 -27.33 13.10
CA LEU A 178 -6.70 -27.64 13.54
C LEU A 178 -6.59 -27.71 15.07
N GLU A 179 -7.24 -26.78 15.78
CA GLU A 179 -7.32 -26.78 17.25
C GLU A 179 -8.11 -27.98 17.77
N TRP A 180 -9.20 -28.36 17.09
CA TRP A 180 -9.98 -29.56 17.40
C TRP A 180 -9.15 -30.84 17.23
N VAL A 181 -8.41 -30.96 16.11
CA VAL A 181 -7.51 -32.10 15.85
C VAL A 181 -6.45 -32.18 16.95
N ARG A 182 -5.82 -31.07 17.30
CA ARG A 182 -4.84 -30.99 18.38
C ARG A 182 -5.38 -31.53 19.70
N LYS A 183 -6.66 -31.26 20.00
CA LYS A 183 -7.31 -31.62 21.27
C LYS A 183 -7.87 -33.04 21.29
N TYR A 184 -8.47 -33.51 20.20
CA TYR A 184 -9.35 -34.69 20.22
C TYR A 184 -8.95 -35.82 19.28
N ILE A 185 -8.05 -35.63 18.30
CA ILE A 185 -7.79 -36.66 17.28
C ILE A 185 -7.23 -37.97 17.87
N SER A 186 -6.58 -37.89 19.03
CA SER A 186 -6.11 -39.07 19.76
C SER A 186 -7.23 -40.02 20.15
N ARG A 187 -8.47 -39.56 20.32
CA ARG A 187 -9.64 -40.42 20.58
C ARG A 187 -9.95 -41.35 19.41
N PHE A 188 -9.56 -40.96 18.20
CA PHE A 188 -9.72 -41.70 16.95
C PHE A 188 -8.43 -42.44 16.54
N GLY A 189 -7.40 -42.40 17.40
CA GLY A 189 -6.12 -43.08 17.20
C GLY A 189 -5.04 -42.28 16.48
N GLY A 190 -5.30 -41.03 16.11
CA GLY A 190 -4.30 -40.15 15.51
C GLY A 190 -3.30 -39.56 16.52
N ASP A 191 -2.13 -39.16 16.05
CA ASP A 191 -1.15 -38.41 16.84
C ASP A 191 -1.31 -36.90 16.62
N PRO A 192 -1.76 -36.13 17.62
CA PRO A 192 -1.87 -34.67 17.52
C PRO A 192 -0.51 -33.96 17.36
N ASN A 193 0.62 -34.66 17.55
CA ASN A 193 1.96 -34.12 17.34
C ASN A 193 2.57 -34.51 15.97
N HIS A 194 1.86 -35.31 15.17
CA HIS A 194 2.31 -35.73 13.85
C HIS A 194 1.23 -35.43 12.80
N VAL A 195 1.06 -34.15 12.47
CA VAL A 195 -0.01 -33.67 11.59
C VAL A 195 0.56 -33.08 10.30
N THR A 196 0.13 -33.61 9.16
CA THR A 196 0.38 -33.03 7.83
C THR A 196 -0.87 -32.29 7.38
N LEU A 197 -0.73 -30.99 7.14
CA LEU A 197 -1.79 -30.13 6.61
C LEU A 197 -1.75 -30.17 5.07
N GLY A 198 -2.75 -30.80 4.47
CA GLY A 198 -2.92 -30.85 3.01
C GLY A 198 -4.03 -29.96 2.53
N GLY A 199 -3.96 -29.53 1.27
CA GLY A 199 -5.11 -28.96 0.59
C GLY A 199 -4.88 -28.77 -0.89
N SER A 200 -5.98 -28.59 -1.62
CA SER A 200 -5.97 -28.37 -3.07
C SER A 200 -6.65 -27.06 -3.47
N SER A 201 -6.17 -26.38 -4.51
CA SER A 201 -6.75 -25.13 -5.03
C SER A 201 -6.87 -24.05 -3.92
N ALA A 202 -8.08 -23.57 -3.60
CA ALA A 202 -8.31 -22.67 -2.45
C ALA A 202 -7.94 -23.30 -1.09
N GLY A 203 -8.01 -24.63 -0.96
CA GLY A 203 -7.48 -25.36 0.18
C GLY A 203 -5.94 -25.29 0.24
N ALA A 204 -5.25 -25.37 -0.89
CA ALA A 204 -3.80 -25.16 -0.96
C ALA A 204 -3.40 -23.71 -0.64
N ALA A 205 -4.23 -22.74 -1.04
CA ALA A 205 -4.08 -21.35 -0.59
C ALA A 205 -4.28 -21.25 0.92
N SER A 206 -5.26 -21.96 1.48
CA SER A 206 -5.50 -22.03 2.93
C SER A 206 -4.30 -22.60 3.68
N VAL A 207 -3.69 -23.68 3.19
CA VAL A 207 -2.43 -24.22 3.73
C VAL A 207 -1.35 -23.13 3.78
N THR A 208 -1.24 -22.37 2.69
CA THR A 208 -0.27 -21.28 2.59
C THR A 208 -0.56 -20.13 3.56
N TYR A 209 -1.83 -19.74 3.74
CA TYR A 209 -2.21 -18.75 4.74
C TYR A 209 -2.02 -19.25 6.17
N HIS A 210 -2.21 -20.54 6.43
CA HIS A 210 -1.95 -21.12 7.75
C HIS A 210 -0.46 -21.14 8.11
N LEU A 211 0.43 -21.26 7.10
CA LEU A 211 1.89 -21.11 7.27
C LEU A 211 2.28 -19.68 7.65
N THR A 212 1.62 -18.66 7.11
CA THR A 212 1.96 -17.24 7.31
C THR A 212 1.16 -16.54 8.41
N ALA A 213 0.04 -17.13 8.84
CA ALA A 213 -0.82 -16.58 9.87
C ALA A 213 -0.04 -16.19 11.13
N ASN A 214 -0.44 -15.08 11.74
CA ASN A 214 0.23 -14.49 12.90
C ASN A 214 1.75 -14.31 12.69
N ASN A 215 2.17 -13.82 11.52
CA ASN A 215 3.58 -13.62 11.14
C ASN A 215 4.44 -14.90 11.22
N GLY A 216 3.84 -16.06 10.98
CA GLY A 216 4.52 -17.35 11.00
C GLY A 216 4.78 -17.93 12.40
N ILE A 217 4.05 -17.45 13.43
CA ILE A 217 4.16 -18.02 14.78
C ILE A 217 3.67 -19.48 14.77
N ASN A 218 4.57 -20.40 15.07
CA ASN A 218 4.25 -21.82 15.12
C ASN A 218 3.57 -22.18 16.46
N ARG A 219 2.27 -22.48 16.40
CA ARG A 219 1.47 -22.95 17.54
C ARG A 219 1.47 -24.48 17.73
N GLY A 220 2.26 -25.22 16.94
CA GLY A 220 2.31 -26.69 16.99
C GLY A 220 1.03 -27.36 16.50
N LEU A 221 0.31 -26.73 15.57
CA LEU A 221 -0.96 -27.24 15.03
C LEU A 221 -0.77 -28.17 13.83
N PHE A 222 0.36 -28.06 13.13
CA PHE A 222 0.79 -28.97 12.08
C PHE A 222 2.31 -28.93 11.95
N ASN A 223 2.87 -29.95 11.29
CA ASN A 223 4.30 -30.26 11.29
C ASN A 223 4.89 -30.42 9.88
N ALA A 224 4.03 -30.56 8.87
CA ALA A 224 4.37 -30.57 7.45
C ALA A 224 3.16 -30.07 6.64
N ALA A 225 3.39 -29.62 5.41
CA ALA A 225 2.35 -29.08 4.55
C ALA A 225 2.39 -29.64 3.12
N ILE A 226 1.22 -29.89 2.53
CA ILE A 226 1.05 -30.24 1.11
C ILE A 226 0.08 -29.23 0.50
N ALA A 227 0.48 -28.56 -0.57
CA ALA A 227 -0.32 -27.56 -1.27
C ALA A 227 -0.37 -27.89 -2.77
N GLU A 228 -1.49 -28.49 -3.17
CA GLU A 228 -1.80 -28.93 -4.54
C GLU A 228 -2.50 -27.75 -5.27
N SER A 229 -1.79 -27.06 -6.14
CA SER A 229 -2.23 -25.81 -6.81
C SER A 229 -2.48 -24.64 -5.84
N PRO A 230 -1.46 -24.07 -5.17
CA PRO A 230 -1.63 -22.95 -4.24
C PRO A 230 -2.20 -21.70 -4.95
N SER A 231 -3.45 -21.36 -4.64
CA SER A 231 -4.26 -20.37 -5.38
C SER A 231 -4.04 -18.92 -4.91
N PHE A 232 -3.35 -18.09 -5.68
CA PHE A 232 -2.99 -16.70 -5.32
C PHE A 232 -3.79 -15.66 -6.12
N ALA A 233 -4.79 -15.06 -5.48
CA ALA A 233 -5.68 -14.09 -6.10
C ALA A 233 -5.22 -12.64 -5.95
N THR A 234 -5.86 -11.74 -6.71
CA THR A 234 -6.01 -10.34 -6.31
C THR A 234 -6.53 -10.31 -4.87
N THR A 235 -5.72 -9.76 -3.98
CA THR A 235 -6.00 -9.66 -2.55
C THR A 235 -6.33 -8.21 -2.24
N LEU A 236 -7.45 -7.96 -1.57
CA LEU A 236 -7.89 -6.61 -1.23
C LEU A 236 -7.56 -6.30 0.23
N THR A 237 -7.32 -5.03 0.53
CA THR A 237 -7.36 -4.55 1.91
C THR A 237 -8.79 -4.58 2.44
N VAL A 238 -8.96 -4.57 3.77
CA VAL A 238 -10.28 -4.42 4.41
C VAL A 238 -11.05 -3.22 3.82
N ALA A 239 -10.39 -2.06 3.71
CA ALA A 239 -11.01 -0.85 3.14
C ALA A 239 -11.41 -1.02 1.66
N GLN A 240 -10.54 -1.62 0.84
CA GLN A 240 -10.83 -1.90 -0.56
C GLN A 240 -11.97 -2.91 -0.72
N SER A 241 -12.12 -3.86 0.20
CA SER A 241 -13.18 -4.87 0.14
C SER A 241 -14.57 -4.34 0.51
N GLN A 242 -14.64 -3.13 1.08
CA GLN A 242 -15.88 -2.51 1.57
C GLN A 242 -16.97 -2.40 0.49
N TYR A 243 -16.60 -2.20 -0.78
CA TYR A 243 -17.59 -2.09 -1.85
C TYR A 243 -18.41 -3.38 -2.00
N MET A 244 -17.81 -4.55 -1.78
CA MET A 244 -18.51 -5.83 -1.88
C MET A 244 -19.57 -5.95 -0.80
N TYR A 245 -19.24 -5.55 0.43
CA TYR A 245 -20.21 -5.49 1.53
C TYR A 245 -21.34 -4.53 1.22
N THR A 246 -21.02 -3.29 0.83
CA THR A 246 -22.02 -2.25 0.55
C THR A 246 -22.98 -2.70 -0.56
N GLN A 247 -22.44 -3.28 -1.64
CA GLN A 247 -23.23 -3.77 -2.77
C GLN A 247 -24.07 -4.98 -2.37
N PHE A 248 -23.52 -5.94 -1.61
CA PHE A 248 -24.28 -7.10 -1.14
C PHE A 248 -25.41 -6.69 -0.19
N ALA A 249 -25.13 -5.83 0.81
CA ALA A 249 -26.11 -5.30 1.75
C ALA A 249 -27.22 -4.51 1.04
N THR A 250 -26.87 -3.73 0.01
CA THR A 250 -27.84 -2.99 -0.81
C THR A 250 -28.76 -3.95 -1.55
N ARG A 251 -28.21 -4.97 -2.23
CA ARG A 251 -28.99 -5.96 -2.99
C ARG A 251 -29.95 -6.77 -2.14
N VAL A 252 -29.60 -7.08 -0.90
CA VAL A 252 -30.49 -7.79 0.05
C VAL A 252 -31.51 -6.87 0.74
N GLY A 253 -31.48 -5.55 0.46
CA GLY A 253 -32.39 -4.56 1.01
C GLY A 253 -32.05 -4.11 2.43
N CYS A 254 -30.81 -4.29 2.88
CA CYS A 254 -30.34 -3.92 4.22
C CYS A 254 -29.57 -2.58 4.19
N VAL A 255 -30.31 -1.49 3.98
CA VAL A 255 -29.80 -0.11 3.91
C VAL A 255 -30.30 0.69 5.11
N GLY A 256 -29.41 1.18 5.98
CA GLY A 256 -29.77 1.92 7.20
C GLY A 256 -28.63 2.05 8.21
N LYS A 257 -28.97 2.36 9.47
CA LYS A 257 -27.98 2.47 10.56
C LYS A 257 -27.45 1.13 11.07
N ASP A 258 -28.20 0.03 10.90
CA ASP A 258 -27.80 -1.30 11.37
C ASP A 258 -27.95 -2.40 10.31
N ASN A 259 -27.19 -2.26 9.23
CA ASN A 259 -27.21 -3.17 8.07
C ASN A 259 -26.86 -4.62 8.46
N LEU A 260 -25.95 -4.81 9.42
CA LEU A 260 -25.57 -6.15 9.90
C LEU A 260 -26.73 -6.84 10.61
N ALA A 261 -27.42 -6.16 11.54
CA ALA A 261 -28.59 -6.73 12.21
C ALA A 261 -29.69 -7.09 11.20
N CYS A 262 -29.92 -6.24 10.20
CA CYS A 262 -30.82 -6.55 9.09
C CYS A 262 -30.42 -7.85 8.35
N MET A 263 -29.15 -7.99 7.96
CA MET A 263 -28.67 -9.19 7.25
C MET A 263 -28.70 -10.45 8.13
N ARG A 264 -28.49 -10.32 9.44
CA ARG A 264 -28.67 -11.42 10.41
C ARG A 264 -30.13 -11.87 10.53
N ASN A 265 -31.09 -10.97 10.30
CA ASN A 265 -32.50 -11.29 10.32
C ASN A 265 -33.04 -11.84 8.98
N LYS A 266 -32.24 -11.78 7.90
CA LYS A 266 -32.61 -12.36 6.60
C LYS A 266 -32.59 -13.89 6.64
N THR A 267 -33.42 -14.52 5.82
CA THR A 267 -33.35 -15.96 5.57
C THR A 267 -32.14 -16.30 4.68
N ALA A 268 -31.65 -17.53 4.77
CA ALA A 268 -30.58 -18.02 3.89
C ALA A 268 -30.94 -17.89 2.40
N VAL A 269 -32.22 -18.07 2.05
CA VAL A 269 -32.73 -17.96 0.68
C VAL A 269 -32.66 -16.51 0.18
N GLU A 270 -33.06 -15.54 0.99
CA GLU A 270 -32.95 -14.11 0.64
C GLU A 270 -31.50 -13.70 0.41
N LEU A 271 -30.57 -14.13 1.27
CA LEU A 271 -29.15 -13.83 1.12
C LEU A 271 -28.55 -14.50 -0.13
N GLN A 272 -28.86 -15.78 -0.37
CA GLN A 272 -28.33 -16.53 -1.50
C GLN A 272 -28.82 -16.03 -2.85
N THR A 273 -30.05 -15.51 -2.92
CA THR A 273 -30.59 -14.94 -4.16
C THR A 273 -29.76 -13.74 -4.66
N GLN A 274 -29.05 -13.06 -3.75
CA GLN A 274 -28.19 -11.90 -4.06
C GLN A 274 -26.68 -12.22 -3.98
N ASN A 275 -26.33 -13.49 -3.76
CA ASN A 275 -24.95 -13.96 -3.62
C ASN A 275 -24.39 -14.38 -4.98
N PHE A 276 -23.97 -13.40 -5.77
CA PHE A 276 -23.27 -13.59 -7.04
C PHE A 276 -22.07 -12.63 -7.14
N ASN A 277 -21.09 -12.98 -7.98
CA ASN A 277 -19.90 -12.18 -8.19
C ASN A 277 -20.23 -10.87 -8.92
N ILE A 278 -19.57 -9.78 -8.53
CA ILE A 278 -19.58 -8.49 -9.23
C ILE A 278 -18.14 -8.13 -9.64
N PRO A 279 -17.93 -7.21 -10.61
CA PRO A 279 -16.59 -6.79 -11.01
C PRO A 279 -15.74 -6.28 -9.85
N LEU A 280 -14.44 -6.57 -9.89
CA LEU A 280 -13.45 -5.89 -9.05
C LEU A 280 -13.34 -4.41 -9.47
N PRO A 281 -12.93 -3.48 -8.57
CA PRO A 281 -12.67 -2.11 -8.97
C PRO A 281 -11.64 -2.07 -10.11
N GLY A 282 -12.00 -1.45 -11.24
CA GLY A 282 -11.17 -1.40 -12.45
C GLY A 282 -11.36 -2.56 -13.44
N ALA A 283 -12.08 -3.62 -13.06
CA ALA A 283 -12.45 -4.72 -13.96
C ALA A 283 -13.75 -4.41 -14.73
N ALA A 284 -13.89 -5.00 -15.92
CA ALA A 284 -15.11 -4.87 -16.73
C ALA A 284 -16.15 -5.92 -16.34
N ASN A 285 -15.71 -7.15 -16.05
CA ASN A 285 -16.56 -8.27 -15.67
C ASN A 285 -16.19 -8.83 -14.29
N PRO A 286 -17.08 -9.62 -13.65
CA PRO A 286 -16.76 -10.31 -12.41
C PRO A 286 -15.58 -11.28 -12.56
N PRO A 287 -14.70 -11.39 -11.54
CA PRO A 287 -13.69 -12.44 -11.52
C PRO A 287 -14.34 -13.82 -11.38
N ASN A 288 -13.57 -14.89 -11.64
CA ASN A 288 -14.04 -16.26 -11.43
C ASN A 288 -14.49 -16.49 -9.98
N TYR A 289 -13.79 -15.85 -9.04
CA TYR A 289 -14.03 -15.92 -7.61
C TYR A 289 -13.87 -14.53 -7.00
N MET A 290 -14.95 -13.99 -6.45
CA MET A 290 -14.95 -12.65 -5.83
C MET A 290 -14.66 -12.73 -4.33
N TRP A 291 -15.32 -13.65 -3.63
CA TRP A 291 -15.15 -13.80 -2.19
C TRP A 291 -13.83 -14.51 -1.90
N LEU A 292 -12.82 -13.72 -1.52
CA LEU A 292 -11.45 -14.17 -1.30
C LEU A 292 -10.96 -13.63 0.05
N PRO A 293 -9.89 -14.22 0.64
CA PRO A 293 -9.26 -13.66 1.82
C PRO A 293 -8.82 -12.20 1.61
N VAL A 294 -8.97 -11.37 2.64
CA VAL A 294 -8.60 -9.94 2.65
C VAL A 294 -7.52 -9.67 3.69
N LEU A 295 -6.73 -8.61 3.51
CA LEU A 295 -5.65 -8.25 4.45
C LEU A 295 -6.24 -7.77 5.78
N ASP A 296 -6.17 -8.63 6.80
CA ASP A 296 -6.72 -8.39 8.14
C ASP A 296 -5.66 -8.18 9.21
N GLN A 297 -4.37 -8.19 8.82
CA GLN A 297 -3.23 -8.04 9.72
C GLN A 297 -3.18 -9.09 10.86
N GLU A 298 -3.94 -10.18 10.75
CA GLU A 298 -3.94 -11.30 11.70
C GLU A 298 -3.69 -12.64 10.99
N PHE A 299 -4.62 -13.03 10.12
CA PHE A 299 -4.54 -14.26 9.34
C PHE A 299 -3.84 -14.02 8.01
N VAL A 300 -4.16 -12.91 7.34
CA VAL A 300 -3.53 -12.44 6.12
C VAL A 300 -2.81 -11.12 6.43
N GLN A 301 -1.54 -11.24 6.80
CA GLN A 301 -0.73 -10.15 7.38
C GLN A 301 -0.33 -9.08 6.37
N ASP A 302 -0.06 -9.51 5.14
CA ASP A 302 0.48 -8.75 4.03
C ASP A 302 0.22 -9.61 2.77
N PHE A 303 0.55 -9.11 1.58
CA PHE A 303 0.51 -9.94 0.36
C PHE A 303 1.45 -11.12 0.50
N THR A 304 0.98 -12.28 0.06
CA THR A 304 1.59 -13.57 0.41
C THR A 304 3.06 -13.67 -0.03
N TYR A 305 3.42 -13.18 -1.23
CA TYR A 305 4.82 -13.12 -1.68
C TYR A 305 5.70 -12.32 -0.71
N ARG A 306 5.25 -11.16 -0.23
CA ARG A 306 5.98 -10.31 0.73
C ARG A 306 6.13 -10.96 2.10
N VAL A 307 5.10 -11.67 2.60
CA VAL A 307 5.21 -12.36 3.90
C VAL A 307 6.27 -13.46 3.84
N PHE A 308 6.30 -14.22 2.75
CA PHE A 308 7.31 -15.26 2.54
C PHE A 308 8.71 -14.66 2.31
N SER A 309 8.85 -13.59 1.52
CA SER A 309 10.13 -12.92 1.28
C SER A 309 10.77 -12.40 2.58
N LYS A 310 9.96 -11.87 3.50
CA LYS A 310 10.36 -11.42 4.85
C LYS A 310 10.67 -12.58 5.80
N GLY A 311 10.53 -13.83 5.37
CA GLY A 311 10.77 -15.02 6.19
C GLY A 311 9.72 -15.27 7.26
N LYS A 312 8.54 -14.62 7.21
CA LYS A 312 7.50 -14.68 8.25
C LYS A 312 6.50 -15.83 8.05
N PHE A 313 6.99 -17.07 8.13
CA PHE A 313 6.15 -18.26 8.00
C PHE A 313 6.69 -19.42 8.85
N ILE A 314 5.81 -20.37 9.17
CA ILE A 314 6.14 -21.59 9.92
C ILE A 314 7.09 -22.46 9.10
N LYS A 315 8.27 -22.76 9.65
CA LYS A 315 9.35 -23.51 8.97
C LYS A 315 9.14 -25.02 9.10
N VAL A 316 8.32 -25.59 8.22
CA VAL A 316 8.07 -27.03 8.13
C VAL A 316 8.39 -27.56 6.73
N PRO A 317 8.63 -28.87 6.56
CA PRO A 317 8.78 -29.47 5.24
C PRO A 317 7.50 -29.30 4.40
N THR A 318 7.64 -29.06 3.09
CA THR A 318 6.50 -28.77 2.21
C THR A 318 6.51 -29.55 0.90
N ILE A 319 5.32 -29.89 0.38
CA ILE A 319 5.12 -30.29 -1.01
C ILE A 319 4.27 -29.22 -1.71
N TYR A 320 4.70 -28.76 -2.88
CA TYR A 320 3.94 -27.89 -3.77
C TYR A 320 3.82 -28.53 -5.16
N GLY A 321 2.73 -28.31 -5.87
CA GLY A 321 2.64 -28.69 -7.28
C GLY A 321 1.38 -28.19 -7.93
N ASP A 322 1.20 -28.56 -9.19
CA ASP A 322 0.06 -28.15 -10.02
C ASP A 322 -0.07 -29.08 -11.23
N ASP A 323 -1.23 -29.07 -11.89
CA ASP A 323 -1.47 -29.78 -13.15
C ASP A 323 -0.78 -29.12 -14.35
N THR A 324 -0.61 -29.82 -15.47
CA THR A 324 -0.01 -29.18 -16.66
C THR A 324 -0.91 -28.12 -17.31
N ASN A 325 -2.24 -28.26 -17.21
CA ASN A 325 -3.21 -27.37 -17.87
C ASN A 325 -4.35 -26.92 -16.94
N GLY A 326 -4.04 -26.66 -15.67
CA GLY A 326 -4.95 -26.18 -14.63
C GLY A 326 -5.85 -25.02 -15.06
N GLY A 327 -5.38 -24.13 -15.94
CA GLY A 327 -6.13 -22.96 -16.39
C GLY A 327 -7.36 -23.24 -17.26
N THR A 328 -7.45 -24.40 -17.90
CA THR A 328 -8.46 -24.68 -18.94
C THR A 328 -9.89 -24.81 -18.41
N LYS A 329 -10.04 -25.07 -17.10
CA LYS A 329 -11.36 -25.09 -16.44
C LYS A 329 -11.89 -23.68 -16.12
N PHE A 330 -11.04 -22.64 -16.21
CA PHE A 330 -11.34 -21.31 -15.72
C PHE A 330 -11.51 -20.29 -16.84
N ALA A 331 -10.60 -20.28 -17.82
CA ALA A 331 -10.68 -19.32 -18.91
C ALA A 331 -11.91 -19.61 -19.81
N PRO A 332 -12.64 -18.59 -20.28
CA PRO A 332 -13.79 -18.76 -21.17
C PRO A 332 -13.38 -19.49 -22.47
N LYS A 333 -14.04 -20.62 -22.76
CA LYS A 333 -13.71 -21.47 -23.93
C LYS A 333 -13.89 -20.77 -25.28
N ASP A 334 -14.73 -19.75 -25.33
CA ASP A 334 -15.05 -18.93 -26.50
C ASP A 334 -14.09 -17.72 -26.68
N THR A 335 -13.02 -17.61 -25.87
CA THR A 335 -12.00 -16.54 -25.99
C THR A 335 -11.30 -16.59 -27.35
N ALA A 336 -11.81 -15.84 -28.33
CA ALA A 336 -11.43 -15.89 -29.74
C ALA A 336 -10.33 -14.89 -30.11
N THR A 337 -10.16 -13.81 -29.35
CA THR A 337 -9.19 -12.74 -29.67
C THR A 337 -8.22 -12.46 -28.52
N LEU A 338 -7.08 -11.86 -28.83
CA LEU A 338 -6.12 -11.38 -27.82
C LEU A 338 -6.76 -10.35 -26.88
N GLN A 339 -7.64 -9.49 -27.42
CA GLN A 339 -8.39 -8.53 -26.61
C GLN A 339 -9.25 -9.24 -25.56
N GLN A 340 -10.02 -10.26 -25.95
CA GLN A 340 -10.83 -11.03 -25.00
C GLN A 340 -9.98 -11.73 -23.95
N SER A 341 -8.81 -12.26 -24.34
CA SER A 341 -7.85 -12.81 -23.38
C SER A 341 -7.35 -11.76 -22.41
N ASN A 342 -6.97 -10.57 -22.89
CA ASN A 342 -6.50 -9.47 -22.03
C ASN A 342 -7.60 -8.99 -21.09
N SER A 343 -8.84 -8.85 -21.59
CA SER A 343 -10.00 -8.52 -20.77
C SER A 343 -10.20 -9.55 -19.65
N TYR A 344 -10.17 -10.85 -19.97
CA TYR A 344 -10.29 -11.89 -18.95
C TYR A 344 -9.17 -11.81 -17.91
N VAL A 345 -7.91 -11.59 -18.33
CA VAL A 345 -6.77 -11.43 -17.41
C VAL A 345 -6.94 -10.21 -16.50
N LEU A 346 -7.38 -9.07 -17.05
CA LEU A 346 -7.71 -7.86 -16.29
C LEU A 346 -8.87 -8.06 -15.32
N ASP A 347 -9.88 -8.85 -15.69
CA ASP A 347 -11.00 -9.16 -14.80
C ASP A 347 -10.54 -9.97 -13.58
N GLN A 348 -9.45 -10.73 -13.69
CA GLN A 348 -8.82 -11.42 -12.55
C GLN A 348 -7.81 -10.54 -11.80
N TYR A 349 -7.08 -9.68 -12.51
CA TYR A 349 -5.98 -8.85 -12.02
C TYR A 349 -6.10 -7.40 -12.56
N PRO A 350 -6.99 -6.56 -12.01
CA PRO A 350 -7.34 -5.25 -12.57
C PRO A 350 -6.25 -4.18 -12.42
N VAL A 351 -5.19 -4.46 -11.67
CA VAL A 351 -4.05 -3.56 -11.44
C VAL A 351 -2.97 -3.62 -12.53
N LEU A 352 -3.10 -4.56 -13.47
CA LEU A 352 -2.16 -4.71 -14.58
C LEU A 352 -2.17 -3.46 -15.49
N THR A 353 -0.99 -2.90 -15.75
CA THR A 353 -0.83 -1.81 -16.70
C THR A 353 -0.81 -2.31 -18.15
N LEU A 354 -1.01 -1.39 -19.11
CA LEU A 354 -0.92 -1.74 -20.53
C LEU A 354 0.47 -2.27 -20.93
N GLU A 355 1.53 -1.75 -20.32
CA GLU A 355 2.90 -2.22 -20.54
C GLU A 355 3.08 -3.67 -20.05
N MET A 356 2.59 -3.96 -18.84
CA MET A 356 2.62 -5.31 -18.28
C MET A 356 1.80 -6.29 -19.11
N LEU A 357 0.63 -5.89 -19.62
CA LEU A 357 -0.15 -6.71 -20.56
C LEU A 357 0.61 -6.95 -21.86
N GLY A 358 1.35 -5.95 -22.37
CA GLY A 358 2.26 -6.12 -23.51
C GLY A 358 3.29 -7.21 -23.26
N GLN A 359 4.00 -7.14 -22.12
CA GLN A 359 4.99 -8.14 -21.71
C GLN A 359 4.38 -9.54 -21.54
N ILE A 360 3.18 -9.64 -20.95
CA ILE A 360 2.45 -10.91 -20.87
C ILE A 360 2.20 -11.47 -22.28
N ASN A 361 1.68 -10.66 -23.20
CA ASN A 361 1.37 -11.14 -24.56
C ASN A 361 2.62 -11.59 -25.33
N GLU A 362 3.77 -10.98 -25.08
CA GLU A 362 5.06 -11.41 -25.65
C GLU A 362 5.55 -12.73 -25.05
N MET A 363 5.42 -12.93 -23.74
CA MET A 363 5.89 -14.13 -23.05
C MET A 363 4.97 -15.35 -23.22
N TYR A 364 3.69 -15.13 -23.52
CA TYR A 364 2.70 -16.18 -23.75
C TYR A 364 2.30 -16.22 -25.24
N PRO A 365 3.19 -16.59 -26.18
CA PRO A 365 2.82 -16.63 -27.59
C PRO A 365 1.69 -17.63 -27.83
N ASN A 366 0.70 -17.26 -28.65
CA ASN A 366 -0.35 -18.16 -29.08
C ASN A 366 0.09 -18.91 -30.36
N PRO A 367 0.39 -20.23 -30.28
CA PRO A 367 0.91 -20.96 -31.43
C PRO A 367 -0.17 -21.39 -32.42
N ASN A 368 -1.46 -21.23 -32.10
CA ASN A 368 -2.55 -21.77 -32.91
C ASN A 368 -2.89 -20.83 -34.08
N THR A 369 -2.74 -21.35 -35.30
CA THR A 369 -3.15 -20.66 -36.55
C THR A 369 -4.51 -21.12 -37.08
N SER A 370 -5.11 -22.17 -36.51
CA SER A 370 -6.49 -22.61 -36.75
C SER A 370 -7.11 -23.20 -35.48
N CYS A 371 -8.37 -22.84 -35.16
CA CYS A 371 -9.01 -23.16 -33.87
C CYS A 371 -10.48 -23.57 -34.06
N PRO A 372 -10.77 -24.70 -34.72
CA PRO A 372 -12.15 -25.17 -34.85
C PRO A 372 -12.67 -25.64 -33.48
N ALA A 373 -13.87 -25.19 -33.10
CA ALA A 373 -14.63 -25.53 -31.88
C ALA A 373 -14.23 -24.86 -30.54
N VAL A 374 -13.15 -24.09 -30.46
CA VAL A 374 -12.78 -23.27 -29.27
C VAL A 374 -12.17 -21.94 -29.72
N GLY A 375 -12.28 -20.90 -28.89
CA GLY A 375 -11.68 -19.61 -29.17
C GLY A 375 -10.16 -19.69 -29.29
N CYS A 376 -9.57 -19.02 -30.29
CA CYS A 376 -8.14 -19.15 -30.58
C CYS A 376 -7.21 -18.76 -29.43
N TYR A 377 -7.63 -17.86 -28.55
CA TYR A 377 -6.83 -17.38 -27.42
C TYR A 377 -7.24 -18.01 -26.09
N TRP A 378 -8.12 -19.02 -26.10
CA TRP A 378 -8.51 -19.73 -24.88
C TRP A 378 -7.32 -20.37 -24.17
N ARG A 379 -6.42 -21.04 -24.91
CA ARG A 379 -5.20 -21.65 -24.33
C ARG A 379 -4.24 -20.57 -23.80
N HIS A 380 -4.12 -19.44 -24.51
CA HIS A 380 -3.33 -18.30 -24.05
C HIS A 380 -3.83 -17.80 -22.68
N ALA A 381 -5.11 -17.43 -22.59
CA ALA A 381 -5.74 -16.97 -21.34
C ALA A 381 -5.63 -18.00 -20.21
N SER A 382 -5.83 -19.29 -20.53
CA SER A 382 -5.70 -20.40 -19.58
C SER A 382 -4.28 -20.50 -19.01
N ASN A 383 -3.25 -20.44 -19.86
CA ASN A 383 -1.86 -20.55 -19.42
C ASN A 383 -1.46 -19.36 -18.55
N VAL A 384 -1.83 -18.13 -18.95
CA VAL A 384 -1.60 -16.93 -18.13
C VAL A 384 -2.24 -17.08 -16.76
N TYR A 385 -3.53 -17.43 -16.72
CA TYR A 385 -4.26 -17.61 -15.48
C TYR A 385 -3.62 -18.66 -14.59
N GLN A 386 -3.29 -19.83 -15.15
CA GLN A 386 -2.72 -20.94 -14.40
C GLN A 386 -1.39 -20.58 -13.74
N GLU A 387 -0.48 -20.02 -14.52
CA GLU A 387 0.88 -19.77 -14.05
C GLU A 387 0.87 -18.66 -12.99
N ALA A 388 0.13 -17.57 -13.23
CA ALA A 388 -0.06 -16.49 -12.28
C ALA A 388 -0.71 -16.99 -10.98
N ARG A 389 -1.76 -17.81 -11.12
CA ARG A 389 -2.62 -18.21 -10.00
C ARG A 389 -2.08 -19.37 -9.18
N TYR A 390 -1.34 -20.30 -9.78
CA TYR A 390 -1.00 -21.60 -9.16
C TYR A 390 0.48 -21.98 -9.26
N MET A 391 1.04 -22.10 -10.49
CA MET A 391 2.41 -22.63 -10.66
C MET A 391 3.49 -21.73 -10.06
N CYS A 392 3.48 -20.45 -10.42
CA CYS A 392 4.51 -19.50 -9.99
C CYS A 392 4.51 -19.27 -8.47
N PRO A 393 3.34 -19.13 -7.79
CA PRO A 393 3.30 -19.13 -6.33
C PRO A 393 3.98 -20.34 -5.69
N GLY A 394 3.65 -21.56 -6.14
CA GLY A 394 4.21 -22.79 -5.55
C GLY A 394 5.72 -22.91 -5.74
N MET A 395 6.23 -22.52 -6.90
CA MET A 395 7.67 -22.48 -7.18
C MET A 395 8.40 -21.44 -6.32
N TYR A 396 7.86 -20.23 -6.24
CA TYR A 396 8.43 -19.16 -5.43
C TYR A 396 8.54 -19.55 -3.95
N ILE A 397 7.44 -20.05 -3.38
CA ILE A 397 7.40 -20.44 -1.97
C ILE A 397 8.37 -21.59 -1.71
N SER A 398 8.46 -22.56 -2.63
CA SER A 398 9.42 -23.67 -2.50
C SER A 398 10.86 -23.17 -2.43
N SER A 399 11.22 -22.17 -3.23
CA SER A 399 12.53 -21.50 -3.13
C SER A 399 12.73 -20.81 -1.79
N VAL A 400 11.72 -20.09 -1.30
CA VAL A 400 11.79 -19.41 0.01
C VAL A 400 11.92 -20.41 1.16
N VAL A 401 11.14 -21.49 1.17
CA VAL A 401 11.20 -22.57 2.18
C VAL A 401 12.59 -23.21 2.19
N ASN A 402 13.13 -23.51 1.00
CA ASN A 402 14.49 -24.05 0.87
C ASN A 402 15.55 -23.10 1.42
N ARG A 403 15.50 -21.80 1.07
CA ARG A 403 16.41 -20.78 1.61
C ARG A 403 16.29 -20.61 3.12
N ALA A 404 15.13 -20.89 3.69
CA ALA A 404 14.91 -20.89 5.14
C ALA A 404 15.39 -22.18 5.85
N GLY A 405 16.10 -23.07 5.15
CA GLY A 405 16.70 -24.28 5.72
C GLY A 405 15.72 -25.43 5.92
N LYS A 406 14.61 -25.47 5.18
CA LYS A 406 13.65 -26.58 5.19
C LYS A 406 13.48 -27.16 3.78
N ASP A 407 13.29 -28.47 3.70
CA ASP A 407 13.07 -29.12 2.42
C ASP A 407 11.68 -28.78 1.87
N SER A 408 11.65 -28.41 0.60
CA SER A 408 10.42 -28.34 -0.20
C SER A 408 10.55 -29.25 -1.41
N TRP A 409 9.47 -29.90 -1.82
CA TRP A 409 9.41 -30.74 -3.00
C TRP A 409 8.36 -30.22 -3.96
N VAL A 410 8.76 -30.06 -5.23
CA VAL A 410 7.84 -29.56 -6.28
C VAL A 410 7.46 -30.70 -7.22
N TYR A 411 6.17 -30.83 -7.56
CA TYR A 411 5.68 -31.75 -8.59
C TYR A 411 4.95 -31.02 -9.73
N ARG A 412 4.80 -31.72 -10.85
CA ARG A 412 3.83 -31.39 -11.91
C ARG A 412 3.01 -32.63 -12.22
N TRP A 413 1.70 -32.51 -12.21
CA TRP A 413 0.81 -33.58 -12.66
C TRP A 413 0.61 -33.48 -14.17
N ASN A 414 1.11 -34.46 -14.91
CA ASN A 414 1.01 -34.55 -16.37
C ASN A 414 0.43 -35.91 -16.81
N VAL A 415 -0.53 -36.43 -16.06
CA VAL A 415 -1.22 -37.69 -16.40
C VAL A 415 -2.42 -37.35 -17.28
N GLU A 416 -2.28 -37.65 -18.57
CA GLU A 416 -3.28 -37.32 -19.59
C GLU A 416 -4.41 -38.37 -19.61
N ASP A 417 -5.65 -37.89 -19.51
CA ASP A 417 -6.85 -38.68 -19.78
C ASP A 417 -7.28 -38.49 -21.25
N PRO A 418 -7.52 -39.57 -22.01
CA PRO A 418 -7.86 -39.47 -23.44
C PRO A 418 -9.04 -38.55 -23.76
N ASP A 419 -10.09 -38.56 -22.94
CA ASP A 419 -11.30 -37.75 -23.18
C ASP A 419 -11.05 -36.27 -22.86
N GLN A 420 -10.28 -36.00 -21.81
CA GLN A 420 -9.86 -34.63 -21.46
C GLN A 420 -8.91 -34.02 -22.50
N VAL A 421 -7.99 -34.82 -23.05
CA VAL A 421 -7.14 -34.40 -24.17
C VAL A 421 -7.97 -34.16 -25.43
N ALA A 422 -8.87 -35.09 -25.78
CA ALA A 422 -9.74 -34.95 -26.95
C ALA A 422 -10.67 -33.72 -26.87
N SER A 423 -11.11 -33.33 -25.67
CA SER A 423 -11.91 -32.12 -25.43
C SER A 423 -11.09 -30.82 -25.33
N GLY A 424 -9.76 -30.90 -25.50
CA GLY A 424 -8.85 -29.75 -25.46
C GLY A 424 -8.46 -29.27 -24.07
N LEU A 425 -8.98 -29.88 -23.00
CA LEU A 425 -8.65 -29.53 -21.61
C LEU A 425 -7.20 -29.90 -21.25
N GLY A 426 -6.68 -30.98 -21.83
CA GLY A 426 -5.36 -31.54 -21.50
C GLY A 426 -5.38 -32.19 -20.12
N VAL A 427 -4.54 -31.71 -19.19
CA VAL A 427 -4.53 -32.12 -17.78
C VAL A 427 -5.11 -30.99 -16.92
N PRO A 428 -6.42 -30.97 -16.66
CA PRO A 428 -7.10 -29.82 -16.07
C PRO A 428 -7.03 -29.80 -14.55
N HIS A 429 -7.35 -28.64 -13.96
CA HIS A 429 -7.22 -28.34 -12.54
C HIS A 429 -7.75 -29.44 -11.61
N THR A 430 -6.96 -29.80 -10.59
CA THR A 430 -7.26 -30.75 -9.51
C THR A 430 -7.56 -32.18 -9.96
N VAL A 431 -7.15 -32.58 -11.17
CA VAL A 431 -7.44 -33.94 -11.68
C VAL A 431 -6.59 -35.00 -10.98
N GLU A 432 -5.45 -34.63 -10.39
CA GLU A 432 -4.60 -35.51 -9.59
C GLU A 432 -5.29 -36.04 -8.33
N LEU A 433 -6.33 -35.35 -7.84
CA LEU A 433 -7.09 -35.80 -6.67
C LEU A 433 -7.73 -37.18 -6.87
N ASN A 434 -8.03 -37.56 -8.12
CA ASN A 434 -8.49 -38.92 -8.45
C ASN A 434 -7.44 -39.98 -8.11
N ALA A 435 -6.16 -39.67 -8.33
CA ALA A 435 -5.04 -40.53 -7.96
C ALA A 435 -4.73 -40.48 -6.46
N LEU A 436 -4.83 -39.30 -5.83
CA LEU A 436 -4.60 -39.14 -4.39
C LEU A 436 -5.54 -40.01 -3.55
N TRP A 437 -6.85 -39.90 -3.78
CA TRP A 437 -7.85 -40.64 -3.01
C TRP A 437 -8.03 -42.08 -3.53
N GLY A 438 -7.67 -42.32 -4.79
CA GLY A 438 -7.84 -43.57 -5.51
C GLY A 438 -9.15 -43.57 -6.29
N ALA A 439 -9.08 -43.85 -7.59
CA ALA A 439 -10.19 -43.70 -8.53
C ALA A 439 -11.46 -44.50 -8.16
N ASN A 440 -11.31 -45.63 -7.47
CA ASN A 440 -12.42 -46.45 -6.96
C ASN A 440 -13.18 -45.82 -5.79
N TYR A 441 -12.65 -44.74 -5.20
CA TYR A 441 -13.19 -44.04 -4.03
C TYR A 441 -13.58 -42.59 -4.32
N VAL A 442 -13.50 -42.17 -5.58
CA VAL A 442 -13.87 -40.80 -6.01
C VAL A 442 -15.02 -40.88 -6.99
N ASP A 443 -16.11 -40.19 -6.67
CA ASP A 443 -17.26 -40.09 -7.56
C ASP A 443 -16.88 -39.34 -8.84
N GLY A 444 -17.11 -39.98 -10.00
CA GLY A 444 -16.85 -39.37 -11.31
C GLY A 444 -15.37 -39.33 -11.73
N ALA A 445 -14.51 -40.18 -11.15
CA ALA A 445 -13.13 -40.30 -11.60
C ALA A 445 -13.05 -40.65 -13.10
N PRO A 446 -12.15 -40.04 -13.90
CA PRO A 446 -12.03 -40.33 -15.33
C PRO A 446 -11.77 -41.81 -15.57
N ALA A 447 -12.38 -42.37 -16.63
CA ALA A 447 -12.31 -43.80 -16.92
C ALA A 447 -10.86 -44.29 -17.04
N SER A 448 -9.94 -43.47 -17.55
CA SER A 448 -8.53 -43.85 -17.68
C SER A 448 -7.84 -44.22 -16.36
N TYR A 449 -8.33 -43.75 -15.20
CA TYR A 449 -7.75 -44.01 -13.89
C TYR A 449 -8.25 -45.32 -13.25
N GLN A 450 -9.29 -45.93 -13.82
CA GLN A 450 -9.90 -47.15 -13.30
C GLN A 450 -8.99 -48.38 -13.52
N ASP A 451 -9.22 -49.44 -12.75
CA ASP A 451 -8.42 -50.67 -12.83
C ASP A 451 -8.42 -51.25 -14.27
N GLY A 452 -7.23 -51.62 -14.76
CA GLY A 452 -7.03 -52.15 -16.11
C GLY A 452 -6.95 -51.09 -17.23
N GLN A 453 -7.11 -49.80 -16.92
CA GLN A 453 -7.00 -48.70 -17.88
C GLN A 453 -5.60 -48.06 -17.88
N ILE A 454 -5.34 -47.17 -18.85
CA ILE A 454 -4.00 -46.63 -19.11
C ILE A 454 -3.39 -45.89 -17.90
N ASN A 455 -4.19 -45.25 -17.05
CA ASN A 455 -3.74 -44.51 -15.87
C ASN A 455 -4.03 -45.24 -14.54
N ALA A 456 -4.37 -46.54 -14.56
CA ALA A 456 -4.61 -47.32 -13.34
C ALA A 456 -3.44 -47.24 -12.33
N ALA A 457 -2.19 -47.18 -12.82
CA ALA A 457 -0.99 -47.06 -12.01
C ALA A 457 -0.74 -45.65 -11.44
N ALA A 458 -1.52 -44.63 -11.81
CA ALA A 458 -1.34 -43.27 -11.31
C ALA A 458 -1.61 -43.16 -9.80
N SER A 459 -2.71 -43.79 -9.32
CA SER A 459 -3.07 -43.81 -7.90
C SER A 459 -1.97 -44.41 -7.00
N PRO A 460 -1.50 -45.65 -7.22
CA PRO A 460 -0.44 -46.22 -6.39
C PRO A 460 0.88 -45.46 -6.48
N THR A 461 1.17 -44.77 -7.59
CA THR A 461 2.38 -43.95 -7.72
C THR A 461 2.30 -42.64 -6.95
N MET A 462 1.19 -41.89 -7.03
CA MET A 462 1.02 -40.66 -6.25
C MET A 462 0.94 -40.95 -4.76
N GLN A 463 0.11 -41.93 -4.37
CA GLN A 463 -0.07 -42.31 -2.97
C GLN A 463 1.24 -42.77 -2.33
N HIS A 464 2.16 -43.41 -3.07
CA HIS A 464 3.49 -43.74 -2.54
C HIS A 464 4.21 -42.53 -1.94
N TYR A 465 4.33 -41.43 -2.70
CA TYR A 465 5.03 -40.23 -2.24
C TYR A 465 4.26 -39.47 -1.16
N TRP A 466 2.94 -39.34 -1.29
CA TRP A 466 2.11 -38.64 -0.31
C TRP A 466 2.11 -39.39 1.04
N LEU A 467 1.94 -40.71 1.03
CA LEU A 467 1.94 -41.53 2.24
C LEU A 467 3.31 -41.50 2.93
N ASN A 468 4.41 -41.56 2.18
CA ASN A 468 5.75 -41.38 2.74
C ASN A 468 5.91 -40.00 3.38
N PHE A 469 5.44 -38.94 2.71
CA PHE A 469 5.52 -37.60 3.25
C PHE A 469 4.65 -37.43 4.51
N ILE A 470 3.45 -38.00 4.53
CA ILE A 470 2.57 -37.98 5.72
C ILE A 470 3.23 -38.73 6.89
N LYS A 471 3.81 -39.91 6.64
CA LYS A 471 4.42 -40.74 7.69
C LYS A 471 5.78 -40.21 8.19
N TYR A 472 6.57 -39.58 7.31
CA TYR A 472 7.99 -39.31 7.57
C TYR A 472 8.44 -37.87 7.30
N TYR A 473 7.56 -36.99 6.80
CA TYR A 473 7.89 -35.65 6.32
C TYR A 473 8.93 -35.61 5.20
N ASN A 474 9.08 -36.73 4.50
CA ASN A 474 9.96 -36.91 3.36
C ASN A 474 9.24 -37.83 2.36
N PRO A 475 9.02 -37.41 1.09
CA PRO A 475 8.28 -38.22 0.12
C PRO A 475 9.02 -39.50 -0.29
N ASN A 476 10.32 -39.61 0.01
CA ASN A 476 11.13 -40.81 -0.26
C ASN A 476 11.12 -41.82 0.90
N GLY A 477 10.43 -41.53 2.00
CA GLY A 477 10.36 -42.39 3.18
C GLY A 477 11.53 -42.21 4.16
N LYS A 478 11.66 -43.14 5.13
CA LYS A 478 12.68 -43.10 6.19
C LYS A 478 14.11 -43.38 5.69
N TYR A 479 14.24 -44.14 4.60
CA TYR A 479 15.51 -44.54 4.00
C TYR A 479 15.39 -44.41 2.47
N SER A 480 16.36 -43.77 1.83
CA SER A 480 16.42 -43.66 0.36
C SER A 480 16.96 -44.96 -0.23
N TYR A 481 16.09 -45.84 -0.69
CA TYR A 481 16.47 -47.02 -1.48
C TYR A 481 16.20 -46.75 -2.96
N PRO A 482 17.20 -46.91 -3.85
CA PRO A 482 16.96 -46.80 -5.28
C PRO A 482 16.10 -47.99 -5.74
N THR A 483 14.81 -47.74 -5.93
CA THR A 483 13.91 -48.69 -6.61
C THR A 483 13.74 -48.23 -8.05
N SER A 484 13.73 -49.15 -9.01
CA SER A 484 13.45 -48.82 -10.41
C SER A 484 12.02 -48.34 -10.66
N LYS A 485 11.11 -48.53 -9.69
CA LYS A 485 9.69 -48.20 -9.79
C LYS A 485 9.35 -46.78 -9.33
N TYR A 486 9.99 -46.29 -8.28
CA TYR A 486 9.76 -44.95 -7.71
C TYR A 486 11.07 -44.17 -7.69
N PRO A 487 11.30 -43.24 -8.64
CA PRO A 487 12.51 -42.43 -8.66
C PRO A 487 12.62 -41.55 -7.40
N GLN A 488 13.85 -41.25 -7.00
CA GLN A 488 14.07 -40.34 -5.88
C GLN A 488 13.56 -38.93 -6.20
N TRP A 489 12.63 -38.43 -5.40
CA TRP A 489 12.14 -37.06 -5.47
C TRP A 489 13.14 -36.14 -4.77
N LYS A 490 13.97 -35.46 -5.57
CA LYS A 490 14.97 -34.52 -5.07
C LYS A 490 14.28 -33.26 -4.52
N ALA A 491 14.76 -32.77 -3.39
CA ALA A 491 14.29 -31.50 -2.83
C ALA A 491 14.60 -30.34 -3.78
N TRP A 492 13.71 -29.36 -3.79
CA TRP A 492 13.82 -28.13 -4.56
C TRP A 492 15.04 -27.33 -4.11
N SER A 493 15.76 -26.74 -5.07
CA SER A 493 16.82 -25.78 -4.77
C SER A 493 16.95 -24.75 -5.89
N ASP A 494 17.35 -23.54 -5.54
CA ASP A 494 17.54 -22.45 -6.52
C ASP A 494 18.62 -22.78 -7.55
N ARG A 495 19.61 -23.62 -7.18
CA ARG A 495 20.69 -24.06 -8.08
C ARG A 495 20.28 -25.21 -9.00
N ALA A 496 19.22 -25.95 -8.67
CA ALA A 496 18.74 -27.09 -9.44
C ALA A 496 17.21 -27.20 -9.33
N GLN A 497 16.52 -26.27 -9.97
CA GLN A 497 15.05 -26.20 -10.02
C GLN A 497 14.48 -27.33 -10.90
N SER A 498 14.31 -28.51 -10.31
CA SER A 498 13.67 -29.68 -10.91
C SER A 498 12.44 -30.09 -10.11
N ARG A 499 11.44 -30.65 -10.79
CA ARG A 499 10.19 -31.12 -10.20
C ARG A 499 9.90 -32.57 -10.60
N LEU A 500 9.28 -33.32 -9.69
CA LEU A 500 8.81 -34.66 -10.03
C LEU A 500 7.58 -34.52 -10.94
N THR A 501 7.68 -34.97 -12.18
CA THR A 501 6.55 -34.97 -13.10
C THR A 501 5.92 -36.36 -13.14
N PHE A 502 4.65 -36.44 -12.79
CA PHE A 502 3.83 -37.63 -12.97
C PHE A 502 3.33 -37.68 -14.41
N GLN A 503 3.52 -38.81 -15.08
CA GLN A 503 3.24 -38.99 -16.50
C GLN A 503 2.22 -40.11 -16.70
N THR A 504 1.49 -40.06 -17.82
CA THR A 504 0.55 -41.10 -18.27
C THR A 504 1.13 -42.51 -18.12
N GLY A 505 0.32 -43.45 -17.62
CA GLY A 505 0.81 -44.80 -17.30
C GLY A 505 1.33 -44.98 -15.88
N GLY A 506 1.15 -44.00 -14.98
CA GLY A 506 1.64 -44.05 -13.60
C GLY A 506 3.17 -43.96 -13.48
N LYS A 507 3.83 -43.38 -14.49
CA LYS A 507 5.27 -43.12 -14.50
C LYS A 507 5.56 -41.83 -13.74
N ALA A 508 6.75 -41.73 -13.14
CA ALA A 508 7.24 -40.50 -12.53
C ALA A 508 8.69 -40.26 -12.96
N GLU A 509 9.07 -39.00 -13.13
CA GLU A 509 10.42 -38.61 -13.55
C GLU A 509 10.81 -37.23 -12.98
N MET A 510 12.07 -37.04 -12.60
CA MET A 510 12.58 -35.71 -12.23
C MET A 510 12.88 -34.90 -13.48
N ILE A 511 12.08 -33.87 -13.75
CA ILE A 511 12.21 -33.01 -14.94
C ILE A 511 12.63 -31.59 -14.50
N PRO A 512 13.68 -31.00 -15.10
CA PRO A 512 14.01 -29.59 -14.90
C PRO A 512 12.87 -28.66 -15.31
N VAL A 513 12.68 -27.57 -14.56
CA VAL A 513 11.76 -26.51 -15.01
C VAL A 513 12.39 -25.79 -16.21
N ASP A 514 11.61 -25.62 -17.28
CA ASP A 514 12.07 -24.96 -18.51
C ASP A 514 12.32 -23.46 -18.29
N SER A 515 13.20 -22.87 -19.10
CA SER A 515 13.57 -21.45 -18.97
C SER A 515 12.41 -20.51 -19.26
N GLY A 516 11.46 -20.90 -20.12
CA GLY A 516 10.29 -20.09 -20.45
C GLY A 516 9.37 -19.91 -19.23
N LEU A 517 9.04 -21.02 -18.54
CA LEU A 517 8.24 -20.96 -17.32
C LEU A 517 8.98 -20.19 -16.20
N LYS A 518 10.30 -20.34 -16.08
CA LYS A 518 11.09 -19.54 -15.12
C LYS A 518 10.96 -18.04 -15.38
N GLN A 519 11.18 -17.61 -16.63
CA GLN A 519 11.06 -16.21 -17.02
C GLN A 519 9.66 -15.65 -16.73
N ARG A 520 8.61 -16.41 -17.05
CA ARG A 520 7.22 -16.01 -16.76
C ARG A 520 6.96 -15.92 -15.26
N CYS A 521 7.45 -16.87 -14.47
CA CYS A 521 7.33 -16.78 -13.01
C CYS A 521 8.16 -15.65 -12.40
N ASP A 522 9.31 -15.30 -12.96
CA ASP A 522 10.09 -14.13 -12.54
C ASP A 522 9.28 -12.84 -12.75
N PHE A 523 8.53 -12.73 -13.86
CA PHE A 523 7.61 -11.60 -14.06
C PHE A 523 6.53 -11.52 -12.97
N TRP A 524 5.90 -12.65 -12.60
CA TRP A 524 4.85 -12.65 -11.57
C TRP A 524 5.39 -12.47 -10.14
N THR A 525 6.69 -12.67 -9.91
CA THR A 525 7.31 -12.62 -8.57
C THR A 525 8.15 -11.38 -8.31
N ASN A 526 8.73 -10.74 -9.33
CA ASN A 526 9.55 -9.53 -9.19
C ASN A 526 8.77 -8.23 -9.40
N ASN A 527 7.58 -8.32 -9.98
CA ASN A 527 6.66 -7.21 -10.07
C ASN A 527 5.75 -7.23 -8.83
N ASP A 528 6.06 -6.39 -7.83
CA ASP A 528 5.17 -6.10 -6.69
C ASP A 528 3.82 -5.47 -7.15
N SER A 529 3.55 -5.34 -8.45
CA SER A 529 2.40 -4.65 -9.05
C SER A 529 1.13 -5.49 -9.23
N PHE A 530 1.01 -6.64 -8.56
CA PHE A 530 -0.30 -7.29 -8.32
C PHE A 530 -1.00 -6.79 -7.05
N GLU A 531 -0.41 -5.75 -6.45
CA GLU A 531 -0.82 -5.07 -5.24
C GLU A 531 -1.48 -3.73 -5.60
N MET A 532 -2.58 -3.39 -4.93
CA MET A 532 -3.32 -2.14 -5.19
C MET A 532 -2.63 -0.86 -4.66
N SER A 533 -1.36 -0.87 -4.25
CA SER A 533 -0.61 0.36 -3.95
C SER A 533 0.91 0.12 -3.82
N LYS A 534 1.72 1.03 -4.38
CA LYS A 534 3.17 1.07 -4.13
C LYS A 534 3.41 1.65 -2.73
N SER A 535 4.10 0.93 -1.85
CA SER A 535 4.44 1.42 -0.51
C SER A 535 5.79 2.15 -0.51
N TYR A 536 5.83 3.33 0.10
CA TYR A 536 7.03 4.16 0.26
C TYR A 536 7.48 4.18 1.72
N LEU A 537 8.78 4.02 1.95
CA LEU A 537 9.38 3.97 3.29
C LEU A 537 9.90 5.36 3.71
N LEU A 538 10.27 5.52 4.99
CA LEU A 538 10.99 6.72 5.45
C LEU A 538 12.38 6.77 4.80
N TRP A 539 12.99 7.95 4.71
CA TRP A 539 14.40 8.08 4.35
C TRP A 539 15.22 8.47 5.57
N VAL A 540 15.98 7.52 6.13
CA VAL A 540 16.74 7.73 7.38
C VAL A 540 18.14 7.15 7.24
N GLY A 541 19.15 7.92 7.64
CA GLY A 541 20.53 7.44 7.66
C GLY A 541 21.09 7.07 6.28
N GLY A 542 20.55 7.65 5.21
CA GLY A 542 20.95 7.32 3.84
C GLY A 542 20.36 6.02 3.30
N SER A 543 19.28 5.52 3.90
CA SER A 543 18.57 4.32 3.47
C SER A 543 17.06 4.46 3.61
N GLU A 544 16.32 3.63 2.88
CA GLU A 544 14.89 3.46 3.07
C GLU A 544 14.63 2.61 4.33
N VAL A 545 13.80 3.12 5.25
CA VAL A 545 13.53 2.50 6.55
C VAL A 545 12.02 2.47 6.81
N ALA A 546 11.51 1.31 7.23
CA ALA A 546 10.10 1.20 7.60
C ALA A 546 9.77 2.07 8.81
N GLY A 547 8.79 2.95 8.66
CA GLY A 547 8.22 3.70 9.78
C GLY A 547 7.32 2.82 10.64
N THR A 548 7.22 3.17 11.92
CA THR A 548 6.43 2.45 12.92
C THR A 548 5.12 3.16 13.29
N GLY A 549 4.79 4.27 12.61
CA GLY A 549 3.47 4.88 12.68
C GLY A 549 2.47 4.27 11.68
N ASP A 550 1.24 4.77 11.69
CA ASP A 550 0.18 4.33 10.78
C ASP A 550 0.53 4.62 9.32
N LEU A 551 0.15 3.73 8.39
CA LEU A 551 0.33 4.00 6.96
C LEU A 551 -0.54 5.18 6.52
N ILE A 552 0.03 6.05 5.71
CA ILE A 552 -0.65 7.18 5.09
C ILE A 552 -1.05 6.78 3.67
N PRO A 553 -2.36 6.74 3.35
CA PRO A 553 -2.81 6.58 1.97
C PRO A 553 -2.57 7.87 1.19
N VAL A 554 -1.94 7.76 0.02
CA VAL A 554 -1.72 8.89 -0.89
C VAL A 554 -2.73 8.80 -2.04
N GLU A 555 -3.64 9.77 -2.07
CA GLU A 555 -4.74 9.84 -3.02
C GLU A 555 -4.35 10.67 -4.25
N ASN A 556 -4.81 10.26 -5.43
CA ASN A 556 -4.78 11.12 -6.61
C ASN A 556 -6.00 12.06 -6.60
N PRO A 557 -5.83 13.39 -6.48
CA PRO A 557 -6.95 14.32 -6.37
C PRO A 557 -7.82 14.47 -7.64
N ALA A 558 -7.33 14.03 -8.80
CA ALA A 558 -8.10 14.05 -10.05
C ALA A 558 -8.97 12.81 -10.23
N ARG A 559 -8.74 11.74 -9.45
CA ARG A 559 -9.42 10.44 -9.59
C ARG A 559 -9.99 9.88 -8.28
N MET A 560 -9.72 10.51 -7.14
CA MET A 560 -10.14 10.10 -5.79
C MET A 560 -9.77 8.65 -5.44
N ASN A 561 -8.70 8.11 -6.03
CA ASN A 561 -8.21 6.78 -5.73
C ASN A 561 -6.84 6.83 -5.06
N ILE A 562 -6.62 5.92 -4.11
CA ILE A 562 -5.32 5.72 -3.49
C ILE A 562 -4.41 5.02 -4.50
N PHE A 563 -3.28 5.65 -4.85
CA PHE A 563 -2.31 5.09 -5.81
C PHE A 563 -1.00 4.66 -5.15
N ALA A 564 -0.74 5.14 -3.93
CA ALA A 564 0.42 4.76 -3.13
C ALA A 564 0.07 4.77 -1.64
N GLU A 565 0.84 4.03 -0.86
CA GLU A 565 0.87 4.12 0.59
C GLU A 565 2.24 4.61 1.03
N CYS A 566 2.31 5.30 2.16
CA CYS A 566 3.55 5.84 2.71
C CYS A 566 3.64 5.50 4.19
N HIS A 567 4.76 4.91 4.62
CA HIS A 567 5.03 4.74 6.04
C HIS A 567 5.10 6.10 6.73
N SER A 568 4.50 6.19 7.92
CA SER A 568 4.67 7.36 8.77
C SER A 568 5.63 7.09 9.93
N ALA A 569 6.31 8.15 10.36
CA ALA A 569 7.20 8.12 11.50
C ALA A 569 6.41 8.29 12.81
N SER A 570 6.55 7.33 13.72
CA SER A 570 6.06 7.46 15.09
C SER A 570 6.91 8.47 15.88
N PRO A 571 6.46 8.92 17.07
CA PRO A 571 7.29 9.72 17.96
C PRO A 571 8.63 9.05 18.31
N LYS A 572 8.69 7.72 18.32
CA LYS A 572 9.93 6.99 18.54
C LYS A 572 10.87 7.10 17.34
N ASP A 573 10.35 6.93 16.13
CA ASP A 573 11.15 7.09 14.90
C ASP A 573 11.73 8.51 14.80
N VAL A 574 10.96 9.50 15.24
CA VAL A 574 11.41 10.91 15.34
C VAL A 574 12.59 11.04 16.29
N ASP A 575 12.49 10.52 17.53
CA ASP A 575 13.57 10.59 18.52
C ASP A 575 14.86 9.92 18.00
N ASP A 576 14.74 8.69 17.50
CA ASP A 576 15.86 7.93 16.94
C ASP A 576 16.54 8.71 15.79
N THR A 577 15.74 9.27 14.88
CA THR A 577 16.25 10.02 13.71
C THR A 577 16.89 11.35 14.11
N VAL A 578 16.31 12.07 15.06
CA VAL A 578 16.89 13.34 15.55
C VAL A 578 18.22 13.08 16.27
N GLN A 579 18.30 12.01 17.07
CA GLN A 579 19.53 11.62 17.74
C GLN A 579 20.61 11.22 16.72
N LEU A 580 20.24 10.45 15.68
CA LEU A 580 21.14 10.13 14.56
C LEU A 580 21.66 11.39 13.87
N ALA A 581 20.75 12.29 13.45
CA ALA A 581 21.11 13.54 12.79
C ALA A 581 22.03 14.41 13.66
N HIS A 582 21.81 14.42 14.98
CA HIS A 582 22.65 15.12 15.94
C HIS A 582 24.05 14.51 16.04
N ASN A 583 24.15 13.18 16.10
CA ASN A 583 25.44 12.48 16.15
C ASN A 583 26.26 12.73 14.86
N VAL A 584 25.60 12.70 13.69
CA VAL A 584 26.22 13.05 12.40
C VAL A 584 26.67 14.52 12.38
N PHE A 585 25.86 15.44 12.91
CA PHE A 585 26.28 16.83 13.03
C PHE A 585 27.52 17.00 13.90
N LYS A 586 27.60 16.29 15.04
CA LYS A 586 28.71 16.34 15.99
C LYS A 586 30.00 15.71 15.44
N SER A 587 29.90 14.67 14.62
CA SER A 587 31.07 14.03 14.00
C SER A 587 31.85 14.99 13.09
N GLY A 588 31.18 16.00 12.55
CA GLY A 588 31.79 16.96 11.63
C GLY A 588 31.78 16.52 10.17
N ALA A 589 31.20 15.34 9.85
CA ALA A 589 31.17 14.79 8.50
C ALA A 589 30.64 15.78 7.46
N TRP A 590 29.66 16.61 7.85
CA TRP A 590 29.13 17.70 7.03
C TRP A 590 29.35 19.09 7.62
N SER A 591 29.11 19.24 8.93
CA SER A 591 29.18 20.53 9.62
C SER A 591 30.58 21.16 9.66
N LYS A 592 31.63 20.34 9.52
CA LYS A 592 33.03 20.77 9.43
C LYS A 592 33.65 20.51 8.06
N ALA A 593 32.87 20.01 7.09
CA ALA A 593 33.35 19.85 5.73
C ALA A 593 33.79 21.22 5.17
N PRO A 594 34.80 21.28 4.29
CA PRO A 594 35.16 22.53 3.63
C PRO A 594 33.99 23.12 2.84
N ARG A 595 33.89 24.46 2.77
CA ARG A 595 32.83 25.17 2.02
C ARG A 595 32.79 24.74 0.55
N HIS A 596 33.95 24.54 -0.08
CA HIS A 596 34.05 24.06 -1.46
C HIS A 596 33.45 22.66 -1.63
N THR A 597 33.76 21.72 -0.72
CA THR A 597 33.17 20.37 -0.75
C THR A 597 31.66 20.42 -0.65
N ARG A 598 31.12 21.27 0.23
CA ARG A 598 29.66 21.45 0.32
C ARG A 598 29.07 22.04 -0.95
N ALA A 599 29.73 23.04 -1.54
CA ALA A 599 29.31 23.64 -2.80
C ALA A 599 29.29 22.63 -3.96
N ASP A 600 30.30 21.76 -4.05
CA ASP A 600 30.40 20.74 -5.10
C ASP A 600 29.28 19.69 -4.99
N VAL A 601 28.91 19.28 -3.77
CA VAL A 601 27.75 18.40 -3.55
C VAL A 601 26.44 19.08 -3.96
N LEU A 602 26.27 20.38 -3.68
CA LEU A 602 25.06 21.11 -4.11
C LEU A 602 24.99 21.23 -5.64
N ASP A 603 26.10 21.53 -6.31
CA ASP A 603 26.14 21.52 -7.78
C ASP A 603 25.83 20.14 -8.34
N LYS A 604 26.38 19.08 -7.73
CA LYS A 604 26.08 17.70 -8.14
C LYS A 604 24.61 17.33 -7.91
N ALA A 605 24.00 17.81 -6.83
CA ALA A 605 22.57 17.64 -6.58
C ALA A 605 21.73 18.32 -7.66
N ALA A 606 22.14 19.50 -8.16
CA ALA A 606 21.46 20.18 -9.27
C ALA A 606 21.52 19.34 -10.57
N GLU A 607 22.67 18.74 -10.88
CA GLU A 607 22.82 17.82 -12.02
C GLU A 607 21.92 16.60 -11.88
N LEU A 608 21.96 15.92 -10.72
CA LEU A 608 21.21 14.70 -10.50
C LEU A 608 19.70 14.94 -10.42
N LEU A 609 19.27 16.09 -9.89
CA LEU A 609 17.87 16.50 -9.96
C LEU A 609 17.41 16.63 -11.41
N THR A 610 18.24 17.21 -12.29
CA THR A 610 17.97 17.30 -13.74
C THR A 610 17.81 15.92 -14.37
N SER A 611 18.71 14.98 -14.04
CA SER A 611 18.65 13.61 -14.56
C SER A 611 17.43 12.82 -14.10
N ASN A 612 16.79 13.23 -13.00
CA ASN A 612 15.62 12.54 -12.42
C ASN A 612 14.27 13.22 -12.74
N LEU A 613 14.26 14.29 -13.56
CA LEU A 613 13.03 15.02 -13.89
C LEU A 613 11.94 14.13 -14.51
N ALA A 614 12.32 13.16 -15.34
CA ALA A 614 11.39 12.23 -15.98
C ALA A 614 10.61 11.37 -14.97
N THR A 615 11.17 11.13 -13.78
CA THR A 615 10.51 10.40 -12.69
C THR A 615 9.76 11.35 -11.76
N LEU A 616 10.35 12.49 -11.41
CA LEU A 616 9.79 13.41 -10.43
C LEU A 616 8.55 14.15 -10.94
N ILE A 617 8.54 14.57 -12.21
CA ILE A 617 7.44 15.37 -12.77
C ILE A 617 6.12 14.58 -12.80
N PRO A 618 6.05 13.34 -13.35
CA PRO A 618 4.81 12.57 -13.31
C PRO A 618 4.34 12.26 -11.89
N LEU A 619 5.27 12.00 -10.97
CA LEU A 619 4.93 11.74 -9.57
C LEU A 619 4.34 12.96 -8.87
N GLU A 620 4.88 14.16 -9.13
CA GLU A 620 4.30 15.43 -8.66
C GLU A 620 2.88 15.62 -9.23
N VAL A 621 2.68 15.41 -10.53
CA VAL A 621 1.34 15.48 -11.14
C VAL A 621 0.37 14.52 -10.47
N GLU A 622 0.79 13.28 -10.23
CA GLU A 622 -0.05 12.23 -9.65
C GLU A 622 -0.47 12.56 -8.20
N GLN A 623 0.46 13.03 -7.36
CA GLN A 623 0.16 13.33 -5.95
C GLN A 623 -0.49 14.71 -5.74
N THR A 624 -0.16 15.72 -6.55
CA THR A 624 -0.70 17.07 -6.35
C THR A 624 -1.90 17.39 -7.24
N GLY A 625 -2.11 16.62 -8.31
CA GLY A 625 -3.10 16.91 -9.37
C GLY A 625 -2.72 18.09 -10.27
N ARG A 626 -1.58 18.75 -10.07
CA ARG A 626 -1.24 19.94 -10.86
C ARG A 626 -0.96 19.54 -12.30
N ALA A 627 -1.33 20.39 -13.26
CA ALA A 627 -1.23 20.04 -14.66
C ALA A 627 0.24 19.78 -15.07
N ILE A 628 0.47 18.74 -15.88
CA ILE A 628 1.80 18.34 -16.36
C ILE A 628 2.51 19.49 -17.06
N ARG A 629 1.76 20.33 -17.79
CA ARG A 629 2.26 21.53 -18.46
C ARG A 629 2.92 22.50 -17.49
N GLU A 630 2.34 22.67 -16.31
CA GLU A 630 2.87 23.51 -15.24
C GLU A 630 4.08 22.84 -14.58
N MET A 631 3.99 21.54 -14.26
CA MET A 631 5.10 20.80 -13.66
C MET A 631 6.35 20.79 -14.54
N GLN A 632 6.18 20.62 -15.85
CA GLN A 632 7.26 20.67 -16.84
C GLN A 632 7.97 22.02 -16.89
N ALA A 633 7.30 23.11 -16.52
CA ALA A 633 7.93 24.42 -16.44
C ALA A 633 8.58 24.68 -15.07
N GLN A 634 7.92 24.28 -13.98
CA GLN A 634 8.36 24.60 -12.62
C GLN A 634 9.50 23.68 -12.12
N VAL A 635 9.33 22.37 -12.21
CA VAL A 635 10.26 21.41 -11.56
C VAL A 635 11.70 21.52 -12.10
N PRO A 636 11.95 21.75 -13.40
CA PRO A 636 13.32 21.94 -13.89
C PRO A 636 13.99 23.20 -13.33
N SER A 637 13.23 24.22 -12.90
CA SER A 637 13.80 25.45 -12.35
C SER A 637 14.43 25.28 -10.96
N LEU A 638 14.09 24.19 -10.25
CA LEU A 638 14.54 23.95 -8.87
C LEU A 638 16.07 23.83 -8.74
N VAL A 639 16.75 23.42 -9.82
CA VAL A 639 18.21 23.33 -9.91
C VAL A 639 18.90 24.66 -9.59
N ARG A 640 18.22 25.78 -9.81
CA ARG A 640 18.76 27.13 -9.58
C ARG A 640 19.07 27.39 -8.11
N TRP A 641 18.29 26.83 -7.18
CA TRP A 641 18.53 27.01 -5.74
C TRP A 641 19.83 26.35 -5.29
N PHE A 642 20.05 25.09 -5.68
CA PHE A 642 21.29 24.40 -5.36
C PHE A 642 22.51 25.13 -5.93
N ARG A 643 22.46 25.55 -7.20
CA ARG A 643 23.53 26.31 -7.85
C ARG A 643 23.78 27.66 -7.19
N TYR A 644 22.71 28.38 -6.83
CA TYR A 644 22.84 29.67 -6.15
C TYR A 644 23.56 29.53 -4.82
N TYR A 645 23.15 28.58 -3.95
CA TYR A 645 23.82 28.41 -2.66
C TYR A 645 25.21 27.77 -2.75
N ALA A 646 25.50 27.01 -3.81
CA ALA A 646 26.87 26.62 -4.13
C ALA A 646 27.73 27.86 -4.46
N ALA A 647 27.20 28.81 -5.24
CA ALA A 647 27.89 30.08 -5.52
C ALA A 647 28.09 30.92 -4.25
N VAL A 648 27.04 31.06 -3.41
CA VAL A 648 27.14 31.76 -2.12
C VAL A 648 28.26 31.19 -1.26
N LEU A 649 28.43 29.86 -1.18
CA LEU A 649 29.52 29.25 -0.42
C LEU A 649 30.92 29.57 -0.96
N ARG A 650 31.05 29.76 -2.27
CA ARG A 650 32.31 30.08 -2.93
C ARG A 650 32.67 31.57 -2.83
N THR A 651 31.67 32.43 -2.64
CA THR A 651 31.85 33.89 -2.58
C THR A 651 31.59 34.49 -1.20
N GLU A 652 31.24 33.69 -0.19
CA GLU A 652 30.99 34.17 1.17
C GLU A 652 32.24 34.81 1.79
N GLU A 653 32.11 36.09 2.14
CA GLU A 653 33.17 36.86 2.79
C GLU A 653 33.25 36.59 4.31
N ARG A 654 34.44 36.77 4.90
CA ARG A 654 34.66 36.75 6.35
C ARG A 654 35.05 38.15 6.83
N PRO A 655 34.12 38.92 7.43
CA PRO A 655 34.42 40.26 7.89
C PRO A 655 35.51 40.29 8.95
N VAL A 656 36.49 41.17 8.79
CA VAL A 656 37.43 41.58 9.84
C VAL A 656 36.90 42.88 10.43
N LEU A 657 36.53 42.86 11.70
CA LEU A 657 35.93 44.02 12.36
C LEU A 657 37.00 44.86 13.05
N PRO A 658 36.83 46.19 13.10
CA PRO A 658 37.74 47.05 13.84
C PRO A 658 37.77 46.68 15.33
N THR A 659 38.96 46.67 15.92
CA THR A 659 39.20 46.48 17.36
C THR A 659 40.43 47.30 17.76
N MET A 660 40.52 47.71 19.03
CA MET A 660 41.68 48.45 19.55
C MET A 660 42.77 47.50 20.08
N GLY A 661 44.01 47.98 20.11
CA GLY A 661 45.17 47.21 20.58
C GLY A 661 45.71 46.20 19.56
N LYS A 662 46.62 45.33 20.02
CA LYS A 662 47.20 44.24 19.20
C LYS A 662 46.28 43.03 19.11
N LEU A 663 45.04 43.28 18.70
CA LEU A 663 43.97 42.31 18.58
C LEU A 663 43.56 42.15 17.12
N HIS A 664 43.26 40.92 16.70
CA HIS A 664 42.66 40.63 15.41
C HIS A 664 41.25 40.05 15.62
N ASN A 665 40.22 40.79 15.23
CA ASN A 665 38.81 40.40 15.37
C ASN A 665 38.21 40.07 14.00
N TRP A 666 37.72 38.84 13.83
CA TRP A 666 36.95 38.48 12.64
C TRP A 666 35.71 37.68 12.98
N LEU A 667 34.78 37.67 12.04
CA LEU A 667 33.54 36.91 12.13
C LEU A 667 33.62 35.63 11.30
N ASP A 668 33.05 34.56 11.85
CA ASP A 668 32.79 33.33 11.13
C ASP A 668 31.31 32.96 11.21
N ARG A 669 30.80 32.28 10.18
CA ARG A 669 29.44 31.74 10.16
C ARG A 669 29.51 30.24 10.39
N VAL A 670 28.84 29.76 11.43
CA VAL A 670 28.81 28.33 11.79
C VAL A 670 27.39 27.79 11.74
N PRO A 671 27.17 26.52 11.34
CA PRO A 671 25.84 25.94 11.28
C PRO A 671 25.18 25.85 12.66
N LEU A 672 23.85 25.79 12.67
CA LEU A 672 23.05 25.76 13.89
C LEU A 672 23.01 24.38 14.55
N GLY A 673 22.96 23.30 13.76
CA GLY A 673 22.82 21.94 14.27
C GLY A 673 21.84 21.11 13.47
N VAL A 674 20.91 20.45 14.19
CA VAL A 674 19.77 19.75 13.59
C VAL A 674 18.66 20.75 13.33
N VAL A 675 18.20 20.82 12.09
CA VAL A 675 17.12 21.70 11.65
C VAL A 675 15.97 20.89 11.07
N VAL A 676 14.75 21.30 11.38
CA VAL A 676 13.51 20.66 10.90
C VAL A 676 12.84 21.54 9.87
N GLN A 677 12.47 20.94 8.74
CA GLN A 677 11.74 21.60 7.66
C GLN A 677 10.35 20.96 7.53
N ILE A 678 9.30 21.77 7.57
CA ILE A 678 7.91 21.33 7.38
C ILE A 678 7.39 21.96 6.09
N THR A 679 6.96 21.13 5.13
CA THR A 679 6.56 21.60 3.80
C THR A 679 5.09 21.28 3.47
N PRO A 680 4.42 22.13 2.69
CA PRO A 680 3.01 22.00 2.37
C PRO A 680 2.80 21.09 1.13
N PHE A 681 1.53 20.90 0.76
CA PHE A 681 1.13 20.02 -0.34
C PHE A 681 1.19 20.66 -1.74
N ASN A 682 1.16 21.99 -1.84
CA ASN A 682 0.92 22.67 -3.11
C ASN A 682 2.14 22.72 -4.03
N HIS A 683 3.33 22.94 -3.44
CA HIS A 683 4.60 22.86 -4.16
C HIS A 683 5.64 22.02 -3.37
N PRO A 684 5.42 20.70 -3.22
CA PRO A 684 6.20 19.85 -2.32
C PRO A 684 7.71 19.93 -2.58
N LEU A 685 8.13 19.68 -3.83
CA LEU A 685 9.55 19.74 -4.21
C LEU A 685 10.13 21.15 -4.18
N LEU A 686 9.42 22.15 -4.70
CA LEU A 686 9.92 23.52 -4.75
C LEU A 686 10.25 24.02 -3.35
N ILE A 687 9.29 23.90 -2.43
CA ILE A 687 9.45 24.43 -1.08
C ILE A 687 10.47 23.59 -0.29
N ALA A 688 10.52 22.28 -0.49
CA ALA A 688 11.59 21.45 0.07
C ALA A 688 12.97 21.94 -0.38
N VAL A 689 13.19 22.12 -1.70
CA VAL A 689 14.48 22.57 -2.24
C VAL A 689 14.84 23.99 -1.80
N LYS A 690 13.87 24.92 -1.76
CA LYS A 690 14.06 26.30 -1.29
C LYS A 690 14.67 26.35 0.12
N LYS A 691 14.18 25.50 1.02
CA LYS A 691 14.66 25.41 2.41
C LYS A 691 15.93 24.57 2.52
N LEU A 692 16.00 23.47 1.78
CA LEU A 692 17.06 22.47 1.89
C LEU A 692 18.41 23.00 1.40
N ALA A 693 18.43 23.71 0.27
CA ALA A 693 19.66 24.24 -0.30
C ALA A 693 20.45 25.17 0.65
N PRO A 694 19.87 26.21 1.29
CA PRO A 694 20.60 27.04 2.25
C PRO A 694 20.97 26.27 3.53
N ALA A 695 20.11 25.35 3.99
CA ALA A 695 20.37 24.57 5.20
C ALA A 695 21.59 23.65 5.04
N LEU A 696 21.67 22.96 3.90
CA LEU A 696 22.80 22.12 3.53
C LEU A 696 24.06 22.96 3.28
N ALA A 697 23.92 24.10 2.60
CA ALA A 697 25.04 25.01 2.36
C ALA A 697 25.68 25.48 3.68
N ALA A 698 24.86 25.86 4.65
CA ALA A 698 25.30 26.24 5.99
C ALA A 698 26.02 25.10 6.75
N GLY A 699 25.78 23.84 6.40
CA GLY A 699 26.39 22.68 7.05
C GLY A 699 25.51 22.03 8.14
N ASN A 700 24.19 22.23 8.11
CA ASN A 700 23.26 21.64 9.07
C ASN A 700 22.93 20.17 8.74
N SER A 701 22.51 19.41 9.74
CA SER A 701 21.76 18.17 9.52
C SER A 701 20.27 18.51 9.43
N VAL A 702 19.58 18.01 8.41
CA VAL A 702 18.22 18.40 8.04
C VAL A 702 17.27 17.22 8.18
N ILE A 703 16.11 17.46 8.80
CA ILE A 703 14.99 16.54 8.84
C ILE A 703 13.79 17.20 8.17
N LEU A 704 13.32 16.61 7.08
CA LEU A 704 12.18 17.09 6.32
C LEU A 704 10.91 16.30 6.69
N LYS A 705 9.83 16.98 7.05
CA LYS A 705 8.48 16.42 7.21
C LYS A 705 7.57 16.99 6.12
N PRO A 706 7.37 16.27 5.00
CA PRO A 706 6.48 16.72 3.94
C PRO A 706 5.01 16.58 4.35
N SER A 707 4.10 17.31 3.69
CA SER A 707 2.67 17.10 3.86
C SER A 707 2.30 15.62 3.63
N GLU A 708 1.43 15.11 4.49
CA GLU A 708 0.86 13.76 4.38
C GLU A 708 0.11 13.53 3.06
N LEU A 709 -0.33 14.59 2.38
CA LEU A 709 -1.02 14.48 1.09
C LEU A 709 -0.05 14.25 -0.09
N THR A 710 1.21 14.66 0.05
CA THR A 710 2.18 14.68 -1.07
C THR A 710 3.60 14.32 -0.61
N PRO A 711 3.84 13.18 0.07
CA PRO A 711 5.14 12.88 0.66
C PRO A 711 6.16 12.32 -0.33
N LEU A 712 5.73 11.83 -1.49
CA LEU A 712 6.47 10.84 -2.28
C LEU A 712 7.71 11.43 -2.95
N SER A 713 7.58 12.59 -3.58
CA SER A 713 8.70 13.27 -4.24
C SER A 713 9.79 13.73 -3.27
N SER A 714 9.42 14.06 -2.03
CA SER A 714 10.37 14.44 -0.97
C SER A 714 11.23 13.26 -0.53
N LEU A 715 10.70 12.04 -0.54
CA LEU A 715 11.47 10.82 -0.25
C LEU A 715 12.54 10.57 -1.31
N LEU A 716 12.22 10.78 -2.59
CA LEU A 716 13.16 10.60 -3.69
C LEU A 716 14.34 11.60 -3.67
N LEU A 717 14.19 12.76 -3.02
CA LEU A 717 15.32 13.68 -2.79
C LEU A 717 16.44 13.01 -1.97
N GLY A 718 16.11 12.05 -1.10
CA GLY A 718 17.10 11.31 -0.32
C GLY A 718 18.09 10.55 -1.18
N LEU A 719 17.56 9.82 -2.18
CA LEU A 719 18.36 9.09 -3.17
C LEU A 719 19.24 10.03 -4.00
N ILE A 720 18.69 11.16 -4.45
CA ILE A 720 19.39 12.15 -5.27
C ILE A 720 20.56 12.77 -4.47
N LEU A 721 20.31 13.17 -3.22
CA LEU A 721 21.33 13.81 -2.40
C LEU A 721 22.43 12.84 -1.95
N LYS A 722 22.07 11.59 -1.64
CA LYS A 722 23.07 10.54 -1.38
C LYS A 722 23.96 10.31 -2.60
N ALA A 723 23.37 10.19 -3.78
CA ALA A 723 24.13 10.06 -5.03
C ALA A 723 24.97 11.31 -5.35
N ALA A 724 24.58 12.49 -4.88
CA ALA A 724 25.37 13.72 -4.98
C ALA A 724 26.60 13.74 -4.05
N GLY A 725 26.74 12.76 -3.16
CA GLY A 725 27.82 12.68 -2.18
C GLY A 725 27.49 13.30 -0.83
N LEU A 726 26.21 13.59 -0.55
CA LEU A 726 25.80 14.04 0.78
C LEU A 726 26.00 12.89 1.80
N PRO A 727 26.70 13.12 2.93
CA PRO A 727 26.94 12.07 3.91
C PRO A 727 25.65 11.49 4.50
N ASP A 728 25.67 10.19 4.79
CA ASP A 728 24.54 9.47 5.38
C ASP A 728 24.10 10.10 6.71
N GLY A 729 22.79 10.27 6.87
CA GLY A 729 22.16 10.87 8.06
C GLY A 729 22.18 12.41 8.12
N VAL A 730 22.82 13.09 7.16
CA VAL A 730 22.72 14.57 7.05
C VAL A 730 21.34 15.00 6.58
N PHE A 731 20.71 14.27 5.66
CA PHE A 731 19.35 14.53 5.22
C PHE A 731 18.47 13.31 5.50
N ASN A 732 17.35 13.55 6.19
CA ASN A 732 16.36 12.54 6.55
C ASN A 732 14.96 13.06 6.21
N VAL A 733 14.04 12.16 5.87
CA VAL A 733 12.66 12.49 5.51
C VAL A 733 11.73 11.61 6.33
N LEU A 734 10.87 12.25 7.12
CA LEU A 734 9.92 11.59 8.02
C LEU A 734 8.49 12.01 7.66
N PRO A 735 7.84 11.32 6.69
CA PRO A 735 6.40 11.45 6.47
C PRO A 735 5.62 11.14 7.76
N GLY A 736 4.47 11.78 7.93
CA GLY A 736 3.65 11.63 9.13
C GLY A 736 2.66 12.76 9.31
N LEU A 737 1.65 12.59 10.17
CA LEU A 737 0.65 13.63 10.39
C LEU A 737 1.25 14.82 11.17
N GLY A 738 0.73 16.02 10.92
CA GLY A 738 1.16 17.23 11.65
C GLY A 738 0.97 17.11 13.16
N ALA A 739 -0.17 16.55 13.59
CA ALA A 739 -0.55 16.43 15.00
C ALA A 739 0.32 15.46 15.81
N THR A 740 0.95 14.47 15.16
CA THR A 740 1.77 13.44 15.80
C THR A 740 3.25 13.66 15.49
N THR A 741 3.70 13.29 14.28
CA THR A 741 5.09 13.38 13.82
C THR A 741 5.59 14.82 13.80
N GLY A 742 4.79 15.74 13.26
CA GLY A 742 5.15 17.16 13.20
C GLY A 742 5.35 17.76 14.59
N ARG A 743 4.40 17.51 15.51
CA ARG A 743 4.49 17.94 16.91
C ARG A 743 5.72 17.35 17.62
N ALA A 744 5.98 16.05 17.45
CA ALA A 744 7.14 15.39 18.05
C ALA A 744 8.45 16.02 17.58
N LEU A 745 8.59 16.28 16.28
CA LEU A 745 9.78 16.92 15.70
C LEU A 745 10.04 18.31 16.28
N VAL A 746 9.05 19.20 16.23
CA VAL A 746 9.25 20.59 16.66
C VAL A 746 9.40 20.74 18.17
N SER A 747 8.95 19.75 18.95
CA SER A 747 9.13 19.71 20.41
C SER A 747 10.49 19.15 20.84
N HIS A 748 11.25 18.53 19.94
CA HIS A 748 12.45 17.79 20.33
C HIS A 748 13.61 18.72 20.78
N PRO A 749 14.25 18.50 21.95
CA PRO A 749 15.21 19.44 22.56
C PRO A 749 16.53 19.61 21.79
N LEU A 750 16.88 18.67 20.91
CA LEU A 750 18.06 18.76 20.04
C LEU A 750 17.84 19.56 18.74
N VAL A 751 16.60 19.94 18.43
CA VAL A 751 16.31 20.78 17.27
C VAL A 751 16.75 22.22 17.55
N ARG A 752 17.41 22.85 16.57
CA ARG A 752 17.99 24.20 16.70
C ARG A 752 17.32 25.22 15.81
N LYS A 753 16.59 24.77 14.79
CA LYS A 753 15.73 25.59 13.95
C LYS A 753 14.55 24.79 13.44
N VAL A 754 13.39 25.43 13.38
CA VAL A 754 12.22 24.96 12.65
C VAL A 754 11.91 25.96 11.54
N ASP A 755 11.76 25.45 10.33
CA ASP A 755 11.40 26.22 9.15
C ASP A 755 10.13 25.62 8.52
N ILE A 756 9.01 26.34 8.65
CA ILE A 756 7.69 25.86 8.21
C ILE A 756 7.16 26.70 7.05
N THR A 757 6.56 26.03 6.07
CA THR A 757 5.62 26.67 5.15
C THR A 757 4.25 25.99 5.25
N GLY A 758 3.18 26.76 5.42
CA GLY A 758 1.83 26.22 5.59
C GLY A 758 0.79 27.28 5.97
N GLY A 759 -0.36 26.86 6.52
CA GLY A 759 -1.41 27.80 6.93
C GLY A 759 -1.05 28.57 8.22
N THR A 760 -1.55 29.80 8.36
CA THR A 760 -1.23 30.70 9.47
C THR A 760 -1.56 30.11 10.86
N VAL A 761 -2.66 29.36 10.98
CA VAL A 761 -3.04 28.66 12.22
C VAL A 761 -1.98 27.64 12.64
N ALA A 762 -1.49 26.83 11.68
CA ALA A 762 -0.44 25.85 11.95
C ALA A 762 0.89 26.51 12.30
N GLY A 763 1.24 27.59 11.59
CA GLY A 763 2.43 28.40 11.86
C GLY A 763 2.47 28.95 13.29
N ARG A 764 1.38 29.58 13.74
CA ARG A 764 1.25 30.11 15.12
C ARG A 764 1.35 28.99 16.17
N ALA A 765 0.69 27.85 15.94
CA ALA A 765 0.74 26.72 16.85
C ALA A 765 2.16 26.15 17.00
N ILE A 766 2.88 26.00 15.89
CA ILE A 766 4.26 25.50 15.90
C ILE A 766 5.22 26.53 16.51
N GLY A 767 5.07 27.81 16.17
CA GLY A 767 5.90 28.88 16.75
C GLY A 767 5.84 28.90 18.28
N SER A 768 4.67 28.67 18.86
CA SER A 768 4.49 28.57 20.32
C SER A 768 5.29 27.40 20.92
N ILE A 769 5.31 26.23 20.27
CA ILE A 769 6.08 25.07 20.73
C ILE A 769 7.59 25.32 20.58
N VAL A 770 8.00 25.87 19.45
CA VAL A 770 9.41 26.17 19.13
C VAL A 770 10.00 27.18 20.12
N GLY A 771 9.20 28.15 20.55
CA GLY A 771 9.59 29.13 21.57
C GLY A 771 10.03 28.49 22.89
N ASN A 772 9.39 27.41 23.32
CA ASN A 772 9.79 26.67 24.54
C ASN A 772 11.19 26.04 24.43
N ASN A 773 11.63 25.74 23.21
CA ASN A 773 12.95 25.18 22.94
C ASN A 773 14.03 26.27 22.71
N LEU A 774 13.64 27.55 22.65
CA LEU A 774 14.49 28.66 22.20
C LEU A 774 15.19 28.38 20.87
N ALA A 775 14.58 27.54 20.03
CA ALA A 775 15.07 27.23 18.69
C ALA A 775 14.70 28.36 17.72
N ARG A 776 15.51 28.56 16.68
CA ARG A 776 15.20 29.57 15.67
C ARG A 776 13.94 29.17 14.88
N PHE A 777 13.15 30.15 14.48
CA PHE A 777 11.91 29.92 13.77
C PHE A 777 11.84 30.75 12.49
N THR A 778 11.50 30.11 11.38
CA THR A 778 11.08 30.76 10.13
C THR A 778 9.72 30.21 9.74
N ALA A 779 8.82 31.09 9.33
CA ALA A 779 7.48 30.72 8.93
C ALA A 779 7.09 31.48 7.67
N GLU A 780 6.73 30.75 6.62
CA GLU A 780 6.11 31.26 5.40
C GLU A 780 4.65 30.80 5.39
N LEU A 781 3.71 31.73 5.54
CA LEU A 781 2.31 31.43 5.84
C LEU A 781 1.38 31.81 4.69
N GLY A 782 0.08 31.93 5.00
CA GLY A 782 -0.94 32.27 4.02
C GLY A 782 -0.81 33.69 3.48
N GLY A 783 -1.58 33.97 2.43
CA GLY A 783 -1.64 35.30 1.83
C GLY A 783 -3.00 35.64 1.23
N LYS A 784 -3.18 36.93 0.96
CA LYS A 784 -4.33 37.48 0.24
C LYS A 784 -3.87 38.55 -0.75
N ALA A 785 -2.96 38.15 -1.65
CA ALA A 785 -2.19 39.08 -2.48
C ALA A 785 -3.10 40.02 -3.31
N PRO A 786 -2.93 41.35 -3.19
CA PRO A 786 -3.60 42.31 -4.04
C PRO A 786 -2.89 42.44 -5.39
N LEU A 787 -3.66 42.71 -6.44
CA LEU A 787 -3.16 43.05 -7.77
C LEU A 787 -3.88 44.30 -8.28
N ILE A 788 -3.15 45.40 -8.45
CA ILE A 788 -3.69 46.69 -8.89
C ILE A 788 -3.53 46.85 -10.41
N ILE A 789 -4.57 47.31 -11.12
CA ILE A 789 -4.52 47.63 -12.55
C ILE A 789 -4.94 49.09 -12.72
N PHE A 790 -3.98 49.93 -13.08
CA PHE A 790 -4.21 51.36 -13.35
C PHE A 790 -4.74 51.60 -14.77
N ASP A 791 -5.33 52.77 -15.00
CA ASP A 791 -5.89 53.20 -16.28
C ASP A 791 -4.87 53.21 -17.44
N LYS A 792 -3.61 53.52 -17.13
CA LYS A 792 -2.47 53.48 -18.07
C LYS A 792 -1.87 52.08 -18.26
N ALA A 793 -2.48 51.03 -17.72
CA ALA A 793 -1.98 49.66 -17.92
C ALA A 793 -2.30 49.15 -19.32
N ASN A 794 -1.39 48.35 -19.88
CA ASN A 794 -1.74 47.48 -21.00
C ASN A 794 -2.71 46.39 -20.51
N ILE A 795 -3.99 46.54 -20.89
CA ILE A 795 -5.08 45.67 -20.43
C ILE A 795 -4.85 44.19 -20.78
N ASP A 796 -4.34 43.88 -21.97
CA ASP A 796 -4.14 42.49 -22.38
C ASP A 796 -3.03 41.81 -21.58
N LEU A 797 -1.94 42.53 -21.31
CA LEU A 797 -0.87 42.05 -20.43
C LEU A 797 -1.36 41.91 -18.99
N ALA A 798 -2.17 42.86 -18.50
CA ALA A 798 -2.73 42.81 -17.16
C ALA A 798 -3.69 41.61 -16.98
N VAL A 799 -4.62 41.37 -17.93
CA VAL A 799 -5.53 40.21 -17.89
C VAL A 799 -4.75 38.88 -17.92
N ASN A 800 -3.70 38.78 -18.73
CA ASN A 800 -2.83 37.60 -18.73
C ASN A 800 -2.08 37.44 -17.41
N GLY A 801 -1.61 38.55 -16.85
CA GLY A 801 -0.94 38.63 -15.55
C GLY A 801 -1.84 38.17 -14.40
N VAL A 802 -3.08 38.65 -14.35
CA VAL A 802 -4.10 38.20 -13.39
C VAL A 802 -4.36 36.71 -13.55
N ALA A 803 -4.67 36.24 -14.75
CA ALA A 803 -4.97 34.81 -14.95
C ALA A 803 -3.81 33.90 -14.50
N PHE A 804 -2.55 34.30 -14.76
CA PHE A 804 -1.37 33.58 -14.29
C PHE A 804 -1.17 33.71 -12.76
N GLY A 805 -1.34 34.92 -12.21
CA GLY A 805 -1.23 35.23 -10.79
C GLY A 805 -2.23 34.45 -9.93
N SER A 806 -3.43 34.25 -10.46
CA SER A 806 -4.58 33.77 -9.71
C SER A 806 -4.88 32.28 -9.87
N PHE A 807 -4.70 31.72 -11.08
CA PHE A 807 -5.22 30.40 -11.41
C PHE A 807 -4.14 29.32 -11.57
N ILE A 808 -2.85 29.69 -11.61
CA ILE A 808 -1.76 28.69 -11.60
C ILE A 808 -1.84 27.83 -10.32
N ALA A 809 -1.48 26.56 -10.41
CA ALA A 809 -1.66 25.57 -9.33
C ALA A 809 -3.11 25.49 -8.79
N SER A 810 -4.11 25.78 -9.62
CA SER A 810 -5.52 25.85 -9.22
C SER A 810 -5.76 26.89 -8.12
N GLY A 811 -4.99 27.97 -8.10
CA GLY A 811 -5.04 29.02 -7.06
C GLY A 811 -4.55 28.58 -5.68
N GLN A 812 -3.98 27.39 -5.55
CA GLN A 812 -3.42 26.87 -4.29
C GLN A 812 -1.99 27.38 -4.07
N THR A 813 -1.80 28.70 -4.11
CA THR A 813 -0.49 29.35 -3.93
C THR A 813 -0.60 30.45 -2.89
N CYS A 814 0.36 30.56 -1.97
CA CYS A 814 0.35 31.56 -0.89
C CYS A 814 0.40 33.02 -1.40
N VAL A 815 0.98 33.23 -2.58
CA VAL A 815 0.98 34.53 -3.27
C VAL A 815 -0.08 34.62 -4.36
N ALA A 816 -1.09 33.75 -4.41
CA ALA A 816 -2.11 33.84 -5.43
C ALA A 816 -2.79 35.23 -5.41
N ALA A 817 -2.79 35.92 -6.56
CA ALA A 817 -3.46 37.20 -6.72
C ALA A 817 -4.97 36.99 -6.60
N THR A 818 -5.56 37.31 -5.45
CA THR A 818 -6.97 36.99 -5.15
C THR A 818 -7.84 38.23 -4.98
N ARG A 819 -7.24 39.42 -4.80
CA ARG A 819 -7.93 40.72 -4.76
C ARG A 819 -7.47 41.55 -5.95
N ILE A 820 -8.28 41.61 -7.01
CA ILE A 820 -7.98 42.34 -8.24
C ILE A 820 -8.65 43.71 -8.15
N ILE A 821 -7.83 44.76 -8.07
CA ILE A 821 -8.21 46.15 -7.80
C ILE A 821 -7.98 46.94 -9.09
N VAL A 822 -9.03 47.40 -9.74
CA VAL A 822 -8.97 47.93 -11.11
C VAL A 822 -9.51 49.36 -11.17
N HIS A 823 -8.82 50.22 -11.90
CA HIS A 823 -9.26 51.60 -12.05
C HIS A 823 -10.63 51.65 -12.75
N LYS A 824 -11.59 52.42 -12.22
CA LYS A 824 -12.99 52.41 -12.67
C LYS A 824 -13.15 52.69 -14.17
N SER A 825 -12.29 53.51 -14.77
CA SER A 825 -12.34 53.83 -16.21
C SER A 825 -12.14 52.62 -17.13
N ILE A 826 -11.48 51.55 -16.66
CA ILE A 826 -11.19 50.33 -17.44
C ILE A 826 -11.81 49.06 -16.84
N LEU A 827 -12.51 49.17 -15.70
CA LEU A 827 -13.07 48.04 -14.94
C LEU A 827 -13.96 47.15 -15.81
N ALA A 828 -14.90 47.73 -16.56
CA ALA A 828 -15.82 46.96 -17.39
C ALA A 828 -15.09 46.14 -18.47
N THR A 829 -14.10 46.73 -19.12
CA THR A 829 -13.29 46.05 -20.16
C THR A 829 -12.43 44.94 -19.56
N VAL A 830 -11.85 45.18 -18.37
CA VAL A 830 -11.06 44.15 -17.67
C VAL A 830 -11.96 43.01 -17.20
N GLU A 831 -13.14 43.29 -16.64
CA GLU A 831 -14.11 42.28 -16.20
C GLU A 831 -14.48 41.34 -17.35
N GLU A 832 -14.87 41.89 -18.50
CA GLU A 832 -15.26 41.12 -19.69
C GLU A 832 -14.11 40.24 -20.19
N ARG A 833 -12.91 40.82 -20.41
CA ARG A 833 -11.76 40.08 -20.94
C ARG A 833 -11.27 39.01 -19.98
N LEU A 834 -11.32 39.28 -18.68
CA LEU A 834 -10.91 38.33 -17.65
C LEU A 834 -11.92 37.18 -17.52
N ALA A 835 -13.22 37.46 -17.61
CA ALA A 835 -14.26 36.42 -17.67
C ALA A 835 -14.04 35.48 -18.86
N HIS A 836 -13.84 36.03 -20.06
CA HIS A 836 -13.57 35.22 -21.26
C HIS A 836 -12.28 34.38 -21.12
N LYS A 837 -11.23 34.95 -20.49
CA LYS A 837 -9.98 34.23 -20.20
C LYS A 837 -10.20 33.08 -19.21
N ALA A 838 -10.95 33.31 -18.14
CA ALA A 838 -11.28 32.33 -17.12
C ALA A 838 -12.12 31.16 -17.69
N GLU A 839 -13.13 31.46 -18.50
CA GLU A 839 -13.94 30.46 -19.21
C GLU A 839 -13.11 29.64 -20.21
N SER A 840 -12.18 30.28 -20.92
CA SER A 840 -11.23 29.59 -21.80
C SER A 840 -10.29 28.64 -21.05
N ILE A 841 -9.92 28.97 -19.81
CA ILE A 841 -9.16 28.06 -18.95
C ILE A 841 -10.05 26.89 -18.54
N GLY A 842 -11.28 27.15 -18.05
CA GLY A 842 -12.24 26.13 -17.64
C GLY A 842 -12.55 25.08 -18.72
N ARG A 843 -12.81 25.51 -19.96
CA ARG A 843 -13.04 24.61 -21.11
C ARG A 843 -11.84 23.71 -21.46
N ARG A 844 -10.64 24.09 -21.02
CA ARG A 844 -9.40 23.34 -21.24
C ARG A 844 -8.88 22.66 -19.98
N MET A 845 -9.71 22.51 -18.96
CA MET A 845 -9.42 21.63 -17.82
C MET A 845 -9.77 20.19 -18.20
N GLY A 846 -8.96 19.24 -17.75
CA GLY A 846 -9.13 17.81 -18.01
C GLY A 846 -8.14 17.03 -17.16
N SER A 847 -7.66 15.90 -17.66
CA SER A 847 -6.67 15.10 -16.95
C SER A 847 -5.41 15.94 -16.65
N PRO A 848 -4.87 15.92 -15.42
CA PRO A 848 -3.60 16.57 -15.12
C PRO A 848 -2.44 16.07 -15.96
N THR A 849 -2.49 14.83 -16.45
CA THR A 849 -1.44 14.24 -17.31
C THR A 849 -1.56 14.66 -18.78
N ASN A 850 -2.66 15.32 -19.17
CA ASN A 850 -2.83 15.84 -20.52
C ASN A 850 -2.01 17.14 -20.68
N PRO A 851 -1.04 17.20 -21.60
CA PRO A 851 -0.20 18.39 -21.80
C PRO A 851 -0.97 19.63 -22.28
N LYS A 852 -2.20 19.46 -22.76
CA LYS A 852 -3.09 20.57 -23.13
C LYS A 852 -3.93 21.09 -21.96
N SER A 853 -4.01 20.33 -20.86
CA SER A 853 -4.77 20.73 -19.68
C SER A 853 -4.21 22.02 -19.11
N SER A 854 -5.08 22.99 -18.91
CA SER A 854 -4.74 24.34 -18.45
C SER A 854 -4.54 24.41 -16.94
N MET A 855 -5.28 23.59 -16.19
CA MET A 855 -5.37 23.62 -14.73
C MET A 855 -5.88 22.26 -14.22
N GLY A 856 -5.43 21.85 -13.03
CA GLY A 856 -5.82 20.59 -12.38
C GLY A 856 -6.96 20.76 -11.36
N PRO A 857 -7.24 19.73 -10.53
CA PRO A 857 -8.16 19.85 -9.40
C PRO A 857 -7.51 20.57 -8.20
N LEU A 858 -8.29 20.74 -7.14
CA LEU A 858 -7.81 21.03 -5.79
C LEU A 858 -7.23 19.77 -5.14
N ILE A 859 -6.40 19.90 -4.10
CA ILE A 859 -5.65 18.77 -3.53
C ILE A 859 -6.50 17.72 -2.81
N SER A 860 -7.68 18.08 -2.30
CA SER A 860 -8.47 17.17 -1.46
C SER A 860 -9.93 17.58 -1.37
N SER A 861 -10.77 16.64 -0.95
CA SER A 861 -12.19 16.89 -0.62
C SER A 861 -12.35 18.00 0.43
N ARG A 862 -11.48 18.03 1.45
CA ARG A 862 -11.49 19.07 2.48
C ARG A 862 -11.23 20.46 1.90
N GLN A 863 -10.27 20.57 0.98
CA GLN A 863 -9.94 21.84 0.34
C GLN A 863 -11.07 22.31 -0.59
N LEU A 864 -11.64 21.40 -1.37
CA LEU A 864 -12.81 21.69 -2.19
C LEU A 864 -13.98 22.19 -1.34
N GLY A 865 -14.27 21.54 -0.22
CA GLY A 865 -15.32 21.96 0.70
C GLY A 865 -15.11 23.36 1.28
N ASN A 866 -13.85 23.74 1.58
CA ASN A 866 -13.52 25.10 2.03
C ASN A 866 -13.79 26.15 0.95
N VAL A 867 -13.35 25.89 -0.28
CA VAL A 867 -13.56 26.80 -1.42
C VAL A 867 -15.05 26.97 -1.69
N VAL A 868 -15.81 25.87 -1.78
CA VAL A 868 -17.26 25.90 -1.98
C VAL A 868 -17.95 26.71 -0.88
N LYS A 869 -17.61 26.47 0.40
CA LYS A 869 -18.19 27.20 1.53
C LYS A 869 -18.01 28.71 1.41
N LEU A 870 -16.80 29.19 1.11
CA LEU A 870 -16.50 30.62 1.02
C LEU A 870 -17.18 31.28 -0.18
N VAL A 871 -17.26 30.57 -1.31
CA VAL A 871 -17.96 31.05 -2.51
C VAL A 871 -19.47 31.12 -2.25
N ASP A 872 -20.06 30.06 -1.71
CA ASP A 872 -21.49 29.98 -1.42
C ASP A 872 -21.93 31.04 -0.40
N ASP A 873 -21.11 31.31 0.63
CA ASP A 873 -21.34 32.38 1.60
C ASP A 873 -21.41 33.75 0.91
N ALA A 874 -20.43 34.08 0.05
CA ALA A 874 -20.44 35.35 -0.67
C ALA A 874 -21.63 35.48 -1.64
N VAL A 875 -21.93 34.42 -2.39
CA VAL A 875 -23.03 34.40 -3.38
C VAL A 875 -24.39 34.50 -2.69
N THR A 876 -24.61 33.77 -1.59
CA THR A 876 -25.86 33.82 -0.82
C THR A 876 -26.10 35.20 -0.22
N ASN A 877 -25.03 35.91 0.14
CA ASN A 877 -25.09 37.29 0.60
C ASN A 877 -25.18 38.33 -0.54
N GLY A 878 -25.37 37.89 -1.79
CA GLY A 878 -25.68 38.77 -2.93
C GLY A 878 -24.48 39.21 -3.76
N ALA A 879 -23.30 38.59 -3.63
CA ALA A 879 -22.18 38.83 -4.53
C ALA A 879 -22.53 38.45 -5.97
N LYS A 880 -22.06 39.25 -6.93
CA LYS A 880 -22.21 38.97 -8.37
C LYS A 880 -21.22 37.89 -8.78
N ILE A 881 -21.70 36.81 -9.37
CA ILE A 881 -20.85 35.84 -10.08
C ILE A 881 -20.59 36.39 -11.50
N VAL A 882 -19.35 36.73 -11.79
CA VAL A 882 -18.93 37.13 -13.15
C VAL A 882 -18.74 35.88 -14.01
N CYS A 883 -18.05 34.86 -13.49
CA CYS A 883 -17.96 33.53 -14.10
C CYS A 883 -17.66 32.45 -13.04
N GLY A 884 -17.87 31.17 -13.39
CA GLY A 884 -17.58 30.03 -12.52
C GLY A 884 -18.56 29.90 -11.34
N GLY A 885 -18.04 29.74 -10.13
CA GLY A 885 -18.81 29.81 -8.89
C GLY A 885 -19.40 28.48 -8.40
N LYS A 886 -19.23 27.39 -9.14
CA LYS A 886 -19.70 26.05 -8.74
C LYS A 886 -18.68 24.99 -9.12
N ARG A 887 -18.65 23.87 -8.37
CA ARG A 887 -17.83 22.70 -8.70
C ARG A 887 -18.11 22.24 -10.14
N MET A 888 -17.06 21.79 -10.84
CA MET A 888 -17.24 21.18 -12.17
C MET A 888 -17.89 19.79 -12.04
N SER A 889 -18.73 19.43 -13.00
CA SER A 889 -19.42 18.13 -13.08
C SER A 889 -19.46 17.63 -14.53
N GLY A 890 -19.68 16.33 -14.73
CA GLY A 890 -19.71 15.72 -16.06
C GLY A 890 -18.32 15.58 -16.70
N LYS A 891 -18.28 15.44 -18.03
CA LYS A 891 -17.04 15.14 -18.78
C LYS A 891 -16.38 16.40 -19.34
N SER A 892 -15.05 16.44 -19.26
CA SER A 892 -14.22 17.46 -19.89
C SER A 892 -14.39 17.47 -21.41
N GLU A 893 -14.58 18.67 -21.98
CA GLU A 893 -14.57 18.90 -23.43
C GLU A 893 -13.19 18.63 -24.06
N LEU A 894 -12.11 18.70 -23.26
CA LEU A 894 -10.75 18.55 -23.76
C LEU A 894 -10.38 17.09 -24.03
N ASP A 895 -10.73 16.19 -23.12
CA ASP A 895 -10.27 14.80 -23.15
C ASP A 895 -11.24 13.77 -22.54
N GLY A 896 -12.46 14.17 -22.19
CA GLY A 896 -13.48 13.27 -21.64
C GLY A 896 -13.28 12.89 -20.17
N THR A 897 -12.29 13.45 -19.47
CA THR A 897 -12.10 13.26 -18.02
C THR A 897 -13.38 13.54 -17.26
N ASN A 898 -13.79 12.63 -16.37
CA ASN A 898 -14.98 12.82 -15.54
C ASN A 898 -14.67 13.70 -14.32
N PHE A 899 -15.18 14.93 -14.30
CA PHE A 899 -14.96 15.85 -13.18
C PHE A 899 -15.63 15.41 -11.88
N ASP A 900 -16.64 14.54 -11.95
CA ASP A 900 -17.31 14.01 -10.75
C ASP A 900 -16.38 13.10 -9.93
N GLU A 901 -15.36 12.52 -10.57
CA GLU A 901 -14.35 11.63 -9.98
C GLU A 901 -13.11 12.36 -9.44
N GLY A 902 -13.10 13.71 -9.44
CA GLY A 902 -12.00 14.50 -8.89
C GLY A 902 -12.43 15.80 -8.23
N TYR A 903 -11.49 16.51 -7.61
CA TYR A 903 -11.77 17.75 -6.85
C TYR A 903 -11.69 19.02 -7.72
N PHE A 904 -12.37 19.02 -8.86
CA PHE A 904 -12.28 20.11 -9.84
C PHE A 904 -13.19 21.30 -9.49
N PHE A 905 -12.59 22.50 -9.50
CA PHE A 905 -13.31 23.77 -9.33
C PHE A 905 -12.85 24.75 -10.43
N PRO A 906 -13.77 25.39 -11.16
CA PRO A 906 -13.40 26.24 -12.28
C PRO A 906 -12.82 27.58 -11.80
N PRO A 907 -12.03 28.27 -12.64
CA PRO A 907 -11.70 29.67 -12.42
C PRO A 907 -12.97 30.49 -12.15
N THR A 908 -13.01 31.16 -11.02
CA THR A 908 -14.19 31.85 -10.51
C THR A 908 -13.86 33.30 -10.21
N ILE A 909 -14.73 34.20 -10.67
CA ILE A 909 -14.59 35.64 -10.49
C ILE A 909 -15.86 36.15 -9.82
N LEU A 910 -15.71 36.78 -8.66
CA LEU A 910 -16.79 37.43 -7.93
C LEU A 910 -16.58 38.94 -7.90
N ALA A 911 -17.67 39.70 -7.91
CA ALA A 911 -17.68 41.16 -7.80
C ALA A 911 -18.81 41.62 -6.88
N SER A 912 -18.81 42.90 -6.52
CA SER A 912 -19.94 43.49 -5.79
C SER A 912 -21.25 43.35 -6.58
N GLY A 913 -22.31 42.97 -5.88
CA GLY A 913 -23.67 42.91 -6.41
C GLY A 913 -24.54 44.05 -5.85
N PRO A 914 -25.80 44.20 -6.29
CA PRO A 914 -26.68 45.29 -5.83
C PRO A 914 -26.89 45.34 -4.32
N ALA A 915 -26.80 44.19 -3.65
CA ALA A 915 -27.01 44.03 -2.21
C ALA A 915 -25.74 43.63 -1.44
N CYS A 916 -24.57 43.60 -2.11
CA CYS A 916 -23.34 43.07 -1.54
C CYS A 916 -22.12 43.89 -1.97
N ASP A 917 -21.44 44.49 -1.00
CA ASP A 917 -20.09 45.00 -1.17
C ASP A 917 -19.10 43.85 -0.93
N ILE A 918 -18.42 43.42 -2.01
CA ILE A 918 -17.50 42.28 -1.94
C ILE A 918 -16.36 42.53 -0.95
N THR A 919 -15.97 43.79 -0.69
CA THR A 919 -14.90 44.15 0.27
C THR A 919 -15.29 43.90 1.73
N LYS A 920 -16.58 43.68 2.01
CA LYS A 920 -17.11 43.38 3.36
C LYS A 920 -17.39 41.90 3.59
N THR A 921 -17.14 41.05 2.60
CA THR A 921 -17.38 39.60 2.68
C THR A 921 -16.22 38.85 3.34
N ASN A 922 -16.50 37.67 3.91
CA ASN A 922 -15.46 36.81 4.48
C ASN A 922 -14.40 36.44 3.44
N ILE A 923 -14.81 36.15 2.20
CA ILE A 923 -13.89 35.79 1.12
C ILE A 923 -12.93 36.93 0.74
N TRP A 924 -13.20 38.20 1.09
CA TRP A 924 -12.23 39.30 0.95
C TRP A 924 -11.06 39.20 1.92
N ARG A 925 -11.32 38.73 3.14
CA ARG A 925 -10.33 38.62 4.23
C ARG A 925 -9.65 37.26 4.26
N GLU A 926 -10.42 36.19 4.11
CA GLU A 926 -9.95 34.82 4.26
C GLU A 926 -9.27 34.29 3.00
N GLU A 927 -8.23 33.48 3.21
CA GLU A 927 -7.54 32.75 2.15
C GLU A 927 -8.38 31.53 1.73
N ALA A 928 -9.04 31.61 0.58
CA ALA A 928 -9.79 30.47 0.03
C ALA A 928 -8.87 29.33 -0.43
N PHE A 929 -7.67 29.68 -0.91
CA PHE A 929 -6.66 28.76 -1.45
C PHE A 929 -7.22 27.85 -2.56
N GLY A 930 -7.87 28.50 -3.53
CA GLY A 930 -8.48 27.88 -4.70
C GLY A 930 -8.60 28.89 -5.83
N PRO A 931 -9.13 28.52 -7.01
CA PRO A 931 -9.10 29.36 -8.21
C PRO A 931 -10.22 30.40 -8.19
N VAL A 932 -10.28 31.22 -7.13
CA VAL A 932 -11.33 32.22 -6.87
C VAL A 932 -10.70 33.59 -6.66
N ILE A 933 -11.16 34.58 -7.42
CA ILE A 933 -10.71 35.97 -7.32
C ILE A 933 -11.86 36.93 -7.15
N LEU A 934 -11.56 38.08 -6.56
CA LEU A 934 -12.50 39.16 -6.31
C LEU A 934 -12.10 40.38 -7.14
N LEU A 935 -13.07 41.02 -7.80
CA LEU A 935 -12.85 42.19 -8.63
C LEU A 935 -13.48 43.43 -7.98
N VAL A 936 -12.67 44.48 -7.76
CA VAL A 936 -13.08 45.73 -7.10
C VAL A 936 -12.59 46.94 -7.90
N GLY A 937 -13.42 47.96 -8.00
CA GLY A 937 -13.10 49.22 -8.68
C GLY A 937 -12.53 50.28 -7.73
N PHE A 938 -11.59 51.11 -8.20
CA PHE A 938 -11.09 52.30 -7.49
C PHE A 938 -10.97 53.53 -8.41
N GLU A 939 -10.91 54.74 -7.85
CA GLU A 939 -10.75 56.01 -8.60
C GLU A 939 -9.40 56.69 -8.38
N SER A 940 -8.85 56.64 -7.17
CA SER A 940 -7.59 57.34 -6.86
C SER A 940 -6.45 56.38 -6.52
N GLU A 941 -5.20 56.82 -6.74
CA GLU A 941 -4.00 56.06 -6.35
C GLU A 941 -4.01 55.72 -4.85
N GLN A 942 -4.49 56.63 -4.00
CA GLN A 942 -4.63 56.40 -2.57
C GLN A 942 -5.68 55.33 -2.25
N GLU A 943 -6.84 55.36 -2.90
CA GLU A 943 -7.88 54.35 -2.71
C GLU A 943 -7.39 52.94 -3.13
N ALA A 944 -6.58 52.85 -4.18
CA ALA A 944 -5.96 51.59 -4.59
C ALA A 944 -5.03 51.03 -3.51
N LEU A 945 -4.22 51.91 -2.89
CA LEU A 945 -3.33 51.55 -1.78
C LEU A 945 -4.11 51.13 -0.54
N ASP A 946 -5.16 51.88 -0.19
CA ASP A 946 -6.03 51.57 0.95
C ASP A 946 -6.65 50.18 0.78
N LEU A 947 -7.18 49.86 -0.40
CA LEU A 947 -7.73 48.53 -0.72
C LEU A 947 -6.65 47.43 -0.74
N ALA A 948 -5.46 47.72 -1.27
CA ALA A 948 -4.38 46.75 -1.33
C ALA A 948 -3.88 46.36 0.06
N ASN A 949 -3.69 47.36 0.93
CA ASN A 949 -3.20 47.18 2.29
C ASN A 949 -4.32 46.79 3.27
N ASP A 950 -5.59 46.73 2.83
CA ASP A 950 -6.73 46.24 3.62
C ASP A 950 -6.71 44.70 3.82
N SER A 951 -5.66 44.17 4.43
CA SER A 951 -5.50 42.76 4.76
C SER A 951 -4.61 42.56 5.99
N GLU A 952 -4.85 41.51 6.78
CA GLU A 952 -3.87 41.11 7.79
C GLU A 952 -2.60 40.50 7.18
N PHE A 953 -2.69 40.04 5.92
CA PHE A 953 -1.61 39.41 5.18
C PHE A 953 -0.77 40.42 4.41
N GLY A 954 0.51 40.11 4.22
CA GLY A 954 1.47 40.94 3.50
C GLY A 954 2.58 40.12 2.84
N LEU A 955 2.23 39.02 2.16
CA LEU A 955 3.22 38.14 1.53
C LEU A 955 3.69 38.67 0.19
N GLY A 956 2.77 38.83 -0.76
CA GLY A 956 3.08 39.31 -2.11
C GLY A 956 1.99 40.23 -2.64
N ALA A 957 2.36 41.10 -3.56
CA ALA A 957 1.46 42.01 -4.25
C ALA A 957 1.95 42.31 -5.66
N ALA A 958 1.07 42.83 -6.52
CA ALA A 958 1.47 43.28 -7.84
C ALA A 958 0.71 44.50 -8.33
N LEU A 959 1.27 45.21 -9.30
CA LEU A 959 0.60 46.32 -9.97
C LEU A 959 0.95 46.39 -11.46
N TRP A 960 -0.01 46.83 -12.28
CA TRP A 960 0.14 47.07 -13.71
C TRP A 960 -0.09 48.53 -14.05
N THR A 961 0.90 49.14 -14.71
CA THR A 961 0.87 50.50 -15.24
C THR A 961 2.04 50.71 -16.20
N ASP A 962 1.85 51.50 -17.26
CA ASP A 962 2.95 51.98 -18.11
C ASP A 962 3.56 53.30 -17.59
N ASP A 963 3.02 53.86 -16.50
CA ASP A 963 3.56 55.05 -15.84
C ASP A 963 4.65 54.67 -14.82
N LEU A 964 5.91 54.90 -15.21
CA LEU A 964 7.07 54.58 -14.37
C LEU A 964 7.03 55.27 -13.00
N SER A 965 6.57 56.52 -12.94
CA SER A 965 6.55 57.28 -11.68
C SER A 965 5.48 56.73 -10.74
N GLN A 966 4.33 56.35 -11.29
CA GLN A 966 3.28 55.65 -10.53
C GLN A 966 3.76 54.27 -10.07
N ALA A 967 4.46 53.52 -10.91
CA ALA A 967 5.00 52.21 -10.54
C ALA A 967 5.91 52.28 -9.32
N PHE A 968 6.86 53.24 -9.31
CA PHE A 968 7.74 53.45 -8.16
C PHE A 968 6.95 53.86 -6.90
N ARG A 969 6.15 54.93 -6.97
CA ARG A 969 5.41 55.43 -5.80
C ARG A 969 4.51 54.38 -5.17
N VAL A 970 3.76 53.63 -5.98
CA VAL A 970 2.79 52.66 -5.49
C VAL A 970 3.52 51.42 -4.94
N SER A 971 4.57 50.94 -5.61
CA SER A 971 5.30 49.76 -5.15
C SER A 971 5.96 49.95 -3.78
N GLU A 972 6.47 51.14 -3.46
CA GLU A 972 7.06 51.44 -2.15
C GLU A 972 6.02 51.53 -1.01
N GLN A 973 4.76 51.77 -1.33
CA GLN A 973 3.68 51.98 -0.36
C GLN A 973 2.81 50.73 -0.12
N ILE A 974 2.98 49.68 -0.92
CA ILE A 974 2.29 48.41 -0.67
C ILE A 974 2.98 47.65 0.46
N GLU A 975 2.22 47.28 1.48
CA GLU A 975 2.71 46.56 2.66
C GLU A 975 2.81 45.05 2.37
N SER A 976 3.77 44.66 1.55
CA SER A 976 4.03 43.24 1.22
C SER A 976 5.51 42.94 1.07
N GLY A 977 5.91 41.71 1.40
CA GLY A 977 7.33 41.33 1.37
C GLY A 977 7.92 41.18 -0.03
N ILE A 978 7.09 40.97 -1.06
CA ILE A 978 7.47 41.06 -2.46
C ILE A 978 6.41 41.81 -3.28
N VAL A 979 6.85 42.76 -4.11
CA VAL A 979 5.97 43.52 -5.01
C VAL A 979 6.45 43.35 -6.45
N TRP A 980 5.55 42.90 -7.33
CA TRP A 980 5.83 42.78 -8.76
C TRP A 980 5.20 43.94 -9.55
N VAL A 981 5.98 44.56 -10.43
CA VAL A 981 5.48 45.56 -11.39
C VAL A 981 5.40 44.93 -12.77
N ASN A 982 4.22 44.96 -13.39
CA ASN A 982 3.94 44.40 -14.72
C ASN A 982 4.28 42.88 -14.85
N THR A 983 4.30 42.14 -13.74
CA THR A 983 4.53 40.68 -13.71
C THR A 983 3.96 40.04 -12.43
N HIS A 984 4.03 38.72 -12.29
CA HIS A 984 3.64 37.99 -11.09
C HIS A 984 4.42 36.67 -10.95
N HIS A 985 4.51 36.10 -9.75
CA HIS A 985 5.12 34.78 -9.44
C HIS A 985 6.60 34.63 -9.82
N ARG A 986 7.27 35.71 -10.26
CA ARG A 986 8.69 35.68 -10.59
C ARG A 986 9.47 35.63 -9.30
N ASN A 987 10.19 34.54 -9.10
CA ASN A 987 11.01 34.29 -7.93
C ASN A 987 12.39 33.80 -8.37
N ASP A 988 13.42 34.54 -7.99
CA ASP A 988 14.81 34.16 -8.19
C ASP A 988 15.41 33.67 -6.85
N PRO A 989 16.28 32.64 -6.83
CA PRO A 989 16.90 32.17 -5.58
C PRO A 989 17.66 33.26 -4.81
N SER A 990 18.12 34.33 -5.48
CA SER A 990 18.80 35.46 -4.85
C SER A 990 17.86 36.50 -4.23
N SER A 991 16.57 36.47 -4.55
CA SER A 991 15.59 37.44 -4.06
C SER A 991 14.95 36.95 -2.76
N PRO A 992 15.07 37.69 -1.65
CA PRO A 992 14.43 37.34 -0.38
C PRO A 992 12.92 37.15 -0.56
N TRP A 993 12.40 36.15 0.14
CA TRP A 993 11.00 35.78 0.13
C TRP A 993 10.53 35.68 1.57
N GLY A 994 9.52 36.45 1.96
CA GLY A 994 8.99 36.44 3.32
C GLY A 994 7.79 37.37 3.47
N GLY A 995 6.99 37.17 4.51
CA GLY A 995 5.86 38.06 4.82
C GLY A 995 6.30 39.36 5.49
N ALA A 996 5.74 40.50 5.07
CA ALA A 996 5.89 41.77 5.78
C ALA A 996 5.04 41.83 7.07
N SER A 997 3.98 41.02 7.15
CA SER A 997 3.12 40.89 8.32
C SER A 997 3.27 39.54 9.02
N SER A 998 3.02 39.51 10.32
CA SER A 998 3.08 38.27 11.13
C SER A 998 2.06 37.20 10.70
N ALA A 999 0.97 37.59 10.03
CA ALA A 999 0.00 36.63 9.49
C ALA A 999 0.52 35.90 8.26
N SER A 1000 1.43 36.54 7.51
CA SER A 1000 2.09 35.97 6.32
C SER A 1000 3.46 35.35 6.61
N GLY A 1001 4.12 35.69 7.72
CA GLY A 1001 5.33 34.98 8.09
C GLY A 1001 6.21 35.66 9.13
N VAL A 1002 7.32 35.00 9.43
CA VAL A 1002 8.43 35.50 10.26
C VAL A 1002 9.74 35.00 9.67
N GLY A 1003 10.68 35.93 9.44
CA GLY A 1003 11.94 35.64 8.77
C GLY A 1003 11.79 35.64 7.26
N SER A 1004 12.77 35.06 6.57
CA SER A 1004 12.79 35.00 5.11
C SER A 1004 13.44 33.72 4.62
N GLU A 1005 12.91 33.18 3.52
CA GLU A 1005 13.52 32.22 2.62
C GLU A 1005 14.23 32.92 1.44
N ASN A 1006 15.04 32.18 0.68
CA ASN A 1006 15.85 32.69 -0.42
C ASN A 1006 16.91 33.74 -0.01
N GLY A 1007 17.70 34.19 -0.99
CA GLY A 1007 18.73 35.19 -0.80
C GLY A 1007 19.87 34.73 0.11
N VAL A 1008 20.75 35.67 0.43
CA VAL A 1008 21.81 35.44 1.42
C VAL A 1008 21.22 35.41 2.83
N GLU A 1009 20.07 36.04 3.01
CA GLU A 1009 19.26 36.12 4.23
C GLU A 1009 18.88 34.73 4.74
N ALA A 1010 18.42 33.83 3.86
CA ALA A 1010 18.11 32.46 4.26
C ALA A 1010 19.38 31.70 4.68
N TYR A 1011 20.50 31.87 3.97
CA TYR A 1011 21.78 31.27 4.39
C TYR A 1011 22.19 31.76 5.80
N TYR A 1012 22.02 33.05 6.09
CA TYR A 1012 22.23 33.60 7.43
C TYR A 1012 21.23 33.06 8.46
N ALA A 1013 19.98 32.83 8.08
CA ALA A 1013 18.98 32.25 8.97
C ALA A 1013 19.34 30.81 9.42
N TYR A 1014 20.15 30.09 8.62
CA TYR A 1014 20.67 28.76 8.88
C TYR A 1014 22.08 28.71 9.52
N THR A 1015 22.66 29.86 9.86
CA THR A 1015 23.98 29.97 10.53
C THR A 1015 23.94 30.89 11.75
N THR A 1016 24.88 30.75 12.66
CA THR A 1016 25.14 31.76 13.71
C THR A 1016 26.52 32.37 13.53
N THR A 1017 26.65 33.65 13.89
CA THR A 1017 27.93 34.35 13.84
C THR A 1017 28.75 34.00 15.08
N LYS A 1018 30.03 33.71 14.88
CA LYS A 1018 31.06 33.55 15.91
C LYS A 1018 32.11 34.63 15.72
N SER A 1019 32.24 35.53 16.70
CA SER A 1019 33.38 36.47 16.75
C SER A 1019 34.57 35.79 17.38
N ILE A 1020 35.74 35.92 16.76
CA ILE A 1020 37.00 35.38 17.25
C ILE A 1020 37.97 36.56 17.34
N ILE A 1021 38.50 36.77 18.55
CA ILE A 1021 39.50 37.80 18.82
C ILE A 1021 40.78 37.08 19.25
N VAL A 1022 41.86 37.33 18.52
CA VAL A 1022 43.19 36.81 18.83
C VAL A 1022 44.08 37.97 19.26
N ASN A 1023 44.69 37.84 20.43
CA ASN A 1023 45.79 38.71 20.83
C ASN A 1023 47.08 38.23 20.12
N TYR A 1024 47.69 39.12 19.35
CA TYR A 1024 48.96 38.86 18.65
C TYR A 1024 50.12 39.68 19.22
N ALA A 1025 49.93 40.36 20.35
CA ALA A 1025 51.01 40.99 21.12
C ALA A 1025 52.08 39.95 21.50
N SER A 1026 53.33 40.41 21.68
CA SER A 1026 54.34 39.56 22.31
C SER A 1026 53.96 39.27 23.77
N SER A 1027 54.57 38.24 24.38
CA SER A 1027 54.34 37.94 25.79
C SER A 1027 54.66 39.14 26.70
N ASP A 1028 55.73 39.88 26.43
CA ASP A 1028 56.12 41.05 27.22
C ASP A 1028 55.10 42.19 27.13
N GLU A 1029 54.54 42.40 25.94
CA GLU A 1029 53.50 43.40 25.71
C GLU A 1029 52.18 43.00 26.37
N ALA A 1030 51.83 41.71 26.32
CA ALA A 1030 50.61 41.20 26.95
C ALA A 1030 50.67 41.23 28.48
N VAL A 1031 51.86 41.09 29.09
CA VAL A 1031 52.06 41.30 30.54
C VAL A 1031 51.73 42.73 30.94
N ALA A 1032 51.87 43.70 30.02
CA ALA A 1032 51.53 45.09 30.33
C ALA A 1032 50.03 45.29 30.61
N ASP A 1033 49.20 44.42 30.05
CA ASP A 1033 47.73 44.42 30.17
C ASP A 1033 47.23 43.63 31.40
N ASP A 1034 48.13 43.13 32.27
CA ASP A 1034 47.74 42.45 33.50
C ASP A 1034 47.03 43.43 34.45
N TRP A 1035 45.70 43.32 34.47
CA TRP A 1035 44.81 44.10 35.32
C TRP A 1035 45.14 43.99 36.82
N PHE A 1036 45.82 42.92 37.23
CA PHE A 1036 46.17 42.63 38.61
C PHE A 1036 47.67 42.80 38.91
N ARG A 1037 48.44 43.45 38.03
CA ARG A 1037 49.88 43.68 38.24
C ARG A 1037 50.16 44.47 39.53
N GLU A 1038 51.19 44.05 40.27
CA GLU A 1038 51.53 44.61 41.59
C GLU A 1038 52.39 45.88 41.55
N ASP A 1039 52.96 46.22 40.39
CA ASP A 1039 53.95 47.31 40.25
C ASP A 1039 53.34 48.72 40.17
N GLY A 1040 52.04 48.87 40.39
CA GLY A 1040 51.36 50.15 40.53
C GLY A 1040 51.24 50.98 39.24
N VAL A 1041 51.57 50.40 38.08
CA VAL A 1041 51.44 51.05 36.77
C VAL A 1041 49.97 51.08 36.36
N GLN A 1042 49.52 52.18 35.76
CA GLN A 1042 48.13 52.34 35.31
C GLN A 1042 47.81 51.36 34.17
N VAL A 1043 46.93 50.39 34.43
CA VAL A 1043 46.43 49.43 33.43
C VAL A 1043 45.19 49.99 32.74
N ARG A 1044 45.05 49.78 31.42
CA ARG A 1044 43.81 50.06 30.67
C ARG A 1044 43.13 48.76 30.28
N TYR A 1045 41.80 48.74 30.31
CA TYR A 1045 40.99 47.65 29.78
C TYR A 1045 40.65 47.96 28.32
N GLY A 1046 41.28 47.22 27.39
CA GLY A 1046 41.19 47.45 25.95
C GLY A 1046 42.10 48.59 25.49
#